data_AF-A0A3P3Y4V1-F1
#
_entry.id   AF-A0A3P3Y4V1-F1
#
_cell.length_a   1.000
_cell.length_b   1.000
_cell.length_c   1.000
_cell.angle_alpha   90.00
_cell.angle_beta   90.00
_cell.angle_gamma   90.00
#
_symmetry.space_group_name_H-M   'P 1'
#
loop_
_entity.id
_entity.type
_entity.pdbx_description
1 polymer ?
#
loop_
_entity_poly.entity_id
_entity_poly.type
_entity_poly.pdbx_seq_one_letter_code
_entity_poly.pdbx_strand_id
1 'polypeptide(L)'
;MCSSHGQRCAARKGSDVQLARAAMCSPDGGHGLWSRLGFGQRRDVPVGMGVGWCLLLLLVAAHRVLAGADVRSLLGDAAARAGRGDVDGALHLFRVMMEAHPDVVEGYANAGALLENRGDVVGARRVYRSGFLSRPMTTVSRRTPPEIVSHRLCGLLVNEKLRRRSAHPLDRQRRQLQLNKIVVDRWGIPNPYPDLDRQLDSLSDRHEDDGMLRSACERAARQPDHHPLSLLNVGRMHVLMDEYDRAVVAVEHAKKAGADPGVCSALLDDLYDLLAKTHALQASESDACIAYRRAAVRNRPSVLNKVELASAVMMSRPGDTTALSLLRQACRQQAEEHTRRRRVVVDTWEQFARSVDELAIPMVWPGPRPGQAYVVHRGSTLDALKSEFTEQTIVVASMTDVCMESMSGVLFDDDRVFFGEHIPSPLDYHGGVEQDRVDVVGNVVSAVPANPGNWYHWLAEGVSMALLGTHFFPNHRILIPDSAFGHDFADLFALGHRALFYQSGAGRRERGHRYYHFENLVRIDWRHAGRNDSGLDLWDTVLVPAPALLLVRRSVLAKVHALSPAKTVVYVSRTDPGRNYVRTVLDEDLLLEALGRQLGSHCMEVMYPANATTMLGQASLFSQAHLVIGPHGAGLTNILFAQPGASLVYFPMTPVVDSCFAHLAAVVNASLHVVPEMSAYYLGPYKATVEAVNAVIATVDRVIGERG
;
A
#
# COMPACT_ATOMS: atom_id res chain seq x y z
N MET A 1 -26.16 2.26 -44.74
CA MET A 1 -25.87 1.34 -45.86
C MET A 1 -24.71 0.45 -45.41
N CYS A 2 -24.95 -0.68 -44.75
CA CYS A 2 -25.29 -2.01 -45.29
C CYS A 2 -24.26 -2.62 -46.27
N SER A 3 -23.65 -3.72 -45.80
CA SER A 3 -23.15 -4.94 -46.48
C SER A 3 -21.70 -5.24 -46.03
N SER A 4 -21.39 -6.24 -45.20
CA SER A 4 -21.63 -7.70 -45.15
C SER A 4 -20.50 -8.51 -45.78
N HIS A 5 -20.18 -9.64 -45.12
CA HIS A 5 -19.19 -10.72 -45.35
C HIS A 5 -17.93 -10.56 -44.47
N GLY A 6 -17.55 -11.47 -43.55
CA GLY A 6 -18.06 -12.80 -43.18
C GLY A 6 -16.88 -13.72 -42.82
N GLN A 7 -16.97 -14.42 -41.66
CA GLN A 7 -16.16 -15.57 -41.20
C GLN A 7 -14.72 -15.27 -40.69
N ARG A 8 -14.18 -15.77 -39.56
CA ARG A 8 -14.53 -16.82 -38.55
C ARG A 8 -13.81 -16.47 -37.22
N CYS A 9 -14.49 -16.57 -36.08
CA CYS A 9 -13.86 -16.61 -34.75
C CYS A 9 -13.86 -18.05 -34.22
N ALA A 10 -12.69 -18.59 -33.90
CA ALA A 10 -12.51 -19.86 -33.22
C ALA A 10 -12.21 -19.61 -31.74
N ALA A 11 -13.13 -20.03 -30.87
CA ALA A 11 -12.96 -20.04 -29.42
C ALA A 11 -12.21 -21.29 -28.98
N ARG A 12 -11.10 -21.14 -28.24
CA ARG A 12 -10.41 -22.24 -27.53
C ARG A 12 -10.96 -22.32 -26.10
N LYS A 13 -11.77 -23.37 -25.85
CA LYS A 13 -12.02 -23.99 -24.53
C LYS A 13 -10.74 -24.77 -24.16
N GLY A 14 -10.22 -24.75 -22.94
CA GLY A 14 -10.92 -25.08 -21.69
C GLY A 14 -10.80 -26.60 -21.49
N SER A 15 -9.67 -27.04 -20.92
CA SER A 15 -9.29 -28.42 -20.66
C SER A 15 -9.97 -28.94 -19.40
N ASP A 16 -10.87 -29.92 -19.55
CA ASP A 16 -11.38 -30.73 -18.45
C ASP A 16 -11.04 -32.20 -18.67
N VAL A 17 -10.59 -32.80 -17.58
CA VAL A 17 -10.03 -34.14 -17.45
C VAL A 17 -11.13 -35.20 -17.48
N GLN A 18 -10.74 -36.31 -18.11
CA GLN A 18 -11.45 -37.55 -18.39
C GLN A 18 -12.35 -38.10 -17.26
N LEU A 19 -13.59 -38.43 -17.62
CA LEU A 19 -14.30 -39.60 -17.08
C LEU A 19 -14.82 -40.45 -18.25
N ALA A 20 -14.56 -41.74 -18.17
CA ALA A 20 -14.66 -42.74 -19.23
C ALA A 20 -16.06 -42.89 -19.83
N ARG A 21 -16.13 -42.83 -21.17
CA ARG A 21 -17.21 -43.38 -22.00
C ARG A 21 -16.84 -44.80 -22.42
N ALA A 22 -17.76 -45.73 -22.26
CA ALA A 22 -17.91 -46.93 -23.09
C ALA A 22 -19.42 -47.02 -23.39
N ALA A 23 -19.84 -46.70 -24.62
CA ALA A 23 -20.18 -47.66 -25.68
C ALA A 23 -21.39 -48.53 -25.30
N MET A 24 -22.40 -48.82 -26.12
CA MET A 24 -22.85 -48.48 -27.47
C MET A 24 -24.13 -49.33 -27.62
N CYS A 25 -25.17 -48.84 -28.29
CA CYS A 25 -26.00 -49.59 -29.26
C CYS A 25 -27.32 -48.84 -29.54
N SER A 26 -27.37 -48.24 -30.73
CA SER A 26 -28.58 -48.05 -31.52
C SER A 26 -28.73 -49.32 -32.42
N PRO A 27 -29.90 -49.65 -33.01
CA PRO A 27 -30.49 -48.80 -34.05
C PRO A 27 -32.03 -48.76 -34.11
N ASP A 28 -32.48 -47.78 -34.90
CA ASP A 28 -33.77 -47.67 -35.61
C ASP A 28 -35.05 -47.51 -34.77
N GLY A 29 -35.98 -46.62 -35.07
CA GLY A 29 -36.20 -45.73 -36.21
C GLY A 29 -37.62 -45.17 -36.08
N GLY A 30 -37.96 -44.12 -36.82
CA GLY A 30 -39.34 -43.75 -37.08
C GLY A 30 -39.80 -42.40 -36.52
N HIS A 31 -39.60 -41.37 -37.35
CA HIS A 31 -40.40 -40.16 -37.38
C HIS A 31 -41.91 -40.45 -37.47
N GLY A 32 -42.75 -39.64 -36.85
CA GLY A 32 -44.20 -39.75 -37.08
C GLY A 32 -45.09 -38.82 -36.26
N LEU A 33 -45.13 -37.55 -36.67
CA LEU A 33 -46.25 -36.61 -36.66
C LEU A 33 -47.22 -36.54 -35.45
N TRP A 34 -47.28 -35.32 -34.92
CA TRP A 34 -48.40 -34.76 -34.18
C TRP A 34 -49.67 -34.61 -35.03
N SER A 35 -50.79 -34.56 -34.29
CA SER A 35 -52.10 -33.96 -34.60
C SER A 35 -53.16 -34.87 -35.21
N ARG A 36 -54.24 -35.11 -34.45
CA ARG A 36 -55.53 -34.47 -34.74
C ARG A 36 -56.52 -34.56 -33.56
N LEU A 37 -57.14 -33.41 -33.36
CA LEU A 37 -58.24 -33.01 -32.48
C LEU A 37 -59.43 -33.99 -32.43
N GLY A 38 -60.06 -34.04 -31.26
CA GLY A 38 -61.44 -34.50 -31.08
C GLY A 38 -61.99 -34.04 -29.73
N PHE A 39 -62.59 -32.85 -29.70
CA PHE A 39 -63.42 -32.38 -28.59
C PHE A 39 -64.68 -33.28 -28.46
N GLY A 40 -64.98 -33.71 -27.24
CA GLY A 40 -66.19 -34.49 -26.95
C GLY A 40 -66.61 -34.37 -25.49
N GLN A 41 -67.48 -33.39 -25.24
CA GLN A 41 -68.48 -33.27 -24.18
C GLN A 41 -68.15 -33.59 -22.71
N ARG A 42 -68.37 -32.56 -21.89
CA ARG A 42 -68.58 -32.62 -20.44
C ARG A 42 -69.66 -33.65 -20.08
N ARG A 43 -69.35 -34.51 -19.12
CA ARG A 43 -70.30 -35.01 -18.12
C ARG A 43 -69.75 -34.64 -16.75
N ASP A 44 -70.47 -33.76 -16.06
CA ASP A 44 -70.28 -33.51 -14.65
C ASP A 44 -70.58 -34.81 -13.88
N VAL A 45 -69.57 -35.34 -13.19
CA VAL A 45 -69.72 -36.41 -12.20
C VAL A 45 -69.06 -35.92 -10.91
N PRO A 46 -69.80 -35.80 -9.79
CA PRO A 46 -69.21 -35.45 -8.52
C PRO A 46 -68.63 -36.72 -7.88
N VAL A 47 -67.31 -36.87 -7.93
CA VAL A 47 -66.54 -37.82 -7.11
C VAL A 47 -65.29 -37.06 -6.70
N GLY A 48 -65.06 -36.67 -5.47
CA GLY A 48 -65.38 -37.34 -4.22
C GLY A 48 -64.07 -37.33 -3.42
N MET A 49 -64.13 -37.00 -2.14
CA MET A 49 -62.99 -36.98 -1.22
C MET A 49 -62.16 -38.30 -1.22
N GLY A 50 -62.63 -39.38 -1.85
CA GLY A 50 -61.95 -40.67 -1.96
C GLY A 50 -60.74 -40.74 -2.90
N VAL A 51 -60.65 -39.94 -3.98
CA VAL A 51 -59.45 -39.99 -4.87
C VAL A 51 -58.23 -39.41 -4.16
N GLY A 52 -58.44 -38.35 -3.37
CA GLY A 52 -57.40 -37.77 -2.52
C GLY A 52 -56.93 -38.74 -1.43
N TRP A 53 -57.85 -39.46 -0.78
CA TRP A 53 -57.53 -40.46 0.24
C TRP A 53 -56.87 -41.72 -0.33
N CYS A 54 -57.28 -42.20 -1.51
CA CYS A 54 -56.62 -43.33 -2.19
C CYS A 54 -55.23 -42.95 -2.73
N LEU A 55 -55.04 -41.74 -3.27
CA LEU A 55 -53.70 -41.24 -3.60
C LEU A 55 -52.85 -41.10 -2.34
N LEU A 56 -53.42 -40.58 -1.25
CA LEU A 56 -52.71 -40.44 0.03
C LEU A 56 -52.32 -41.81 0.61
N LEU A 57 -53.20 -42.80 0.57
CA LEU A 57 -52.93 -44.17 1.03
C LEU A 57 -51.92 -44.89 0.12
N LEU A 58 -51.97 -44.69 -1.20
CA LEU A 58 -50.97 -45.21 -2.14
C LEU A 58 -49.61 -44.53 -1.96
N LEU A 59 -49.59 -43.21 -1.70
CA LEU A 59 -48.37 -42.46 -1.39
C LEU A 59 -47.80 -42.92 -0.04
N VAL A 60 -48.63 -43.14 0.98
CA VAL A 60 -48.20 -43.66 2.30
C VAL A 60 -47.71 -45.10 2.19
N ALA A 61 -48.36 -45.96 1.39
CA ALA A 61 -47.93 -47.33 1.15
C ALA A 61 -46.62 -47.40 0.35
N ALA A 62 -46.50 -46.61 -0.72
CA ALA A 62 -45.27 -46.49 -1.49
C ALA A 62 -44.12 -45.90 -0.64
N HIS A 63 -44.43 -44.92 0.22
CA HIS A 63 -43.47 -44.35 1.15
C HIS A 63 -43.00 -45.37 2.19
N ARG A 64 -43.90 -46.19 2.75
CA ARG A 64 -43.54 -47.31 3.65
C ARG A 64 -42.72 -48.40 2.98
N VAL A 65 -42.99 -48.72 1.71
CA VAL A 65 -42.21 -49.69 0.93
C VAL A 65 -40.81 -49.14 0.62
N LEU A 66 -40.70 -47.88 0.24
CA LEU A 66 -39.42 -47.22 -0.02
C LEU A 66 -38.60 -46.98 1.26
N ALA A 67 -39.24 -46.75 2.41
CA ALA A 67 -38.57 -46.64 3.72
C ALA A 67 -38.01 -47.98 4.24
N GLY A 68 -38.46 -49.12 3.69
CA GLY A 68 -37.89 -50.44 3.95
C GLY A 68 -36.90 -50.92 2.89
N ALA A 69 -36.61 -50.10 1.88
CA ALA A 69 -35.68 -50.46 0.80
C ALA A 69 -34.22 -50.30 1.22
N ASP A 70 -33.34 -51.16 0.69
CA ASP A 70 -31.90 -51.07 0.92
C ASP A 70 -31.36 -49.71 0.46
N VAL A 71 -30.55 -49.06 1.32
CA VAL A 71 -29.98 -47.73 1.06
C VAL A 71 -29.20 -47.67 -0.25
N ARG A 72 -28.51 -48.77 -0.63
CA ARG A 72 -27.80 -48.84 -1.91
C ARG A 72 -28.75 -48.81 -3.10
N SER A 73 -29.90 -49.47 -3.01
CA SER A 73 -30.92 -49.46 -4.05
C SER A 73 -31.52 -48.06 -4.21
N LEU A 74 -31.91 -47.42 -3.09
CA LEU A 74 -32.42 -46.05 -3.09
C LEU A 74 -31.42 -45.06 -3.71
N LEU A 75 -30.14 -45.19 -3.38
CA LEU A 75 -29.07 -44.36 -3.94
C LEU A 75 -28.91 -44.58 -5.45
N GLY A 76 -28.93 -45.83 -5.90
CA GLY A 76 -28.85 -46.19 -7.32
C GLY A 76 -30.02 -45.64 -8.14
N ASP A 77 -31.24 -45.78 -7.64
CA ASP A 77 -32.45 -45.31 -8.31
C ASP A 77 -32.49 -43.78 -8.39
N ALA A 78 -32.10 -43.09 -7.31
CA ALA A 78 -32.00 -41.63 -7.28
C ALA A 78 -30.98 -41.13 -8.30
N ALA A 79 -29.79 -41.75 -8.37
CA ALA A 79 -28.76 -41.41 -9.35
C ALA A 79 -29.22 -41.66 -10.79
N ALA A 80 -29.91 -42.77 -11.05
CA ALA A 80 -30.43 -43.11 -12.39
C ALA A 80 -31.52 -42.14 -12.85
N ARG A 81 -32.37 -41.63 -11.93
CA ARG A 81 -33.35 -40.57 -12.25
C ARG A 81 -32.65 -39.25 -12.54
N ALA A 82 -31.70 -38.84 -11.71
CA ALA A 82 -30.92 -37.62 -11.94
C ALA A 82 -30.18 -37.65 -13.28
N GLY A 83 -29.56 -38.78 -13.64
CA GLY A 83 -28.87 -38.95 -14.93
C GLY A 83 -29.77 -38.89 -16.16
N ARG A 84 -31.08 -39.17 -15.99
CA ARG A 84 -32.11 -39.04 -17.03
C ARG A 84 -32.78 -37.65 -17.05
N GLY A 85 -32.35 -36.72 -16.19
CA GLY A 85 -32.95 -35.39 -16.08
C GLY A 85 -34.22 -35.34 -15.23
N ASP A 86 -34.65 -36.44 -14.61
CA ASP A 86 -35.76 -36.46 -13.64
C ASP A 86 -35.25 -35.98 -12.27
N VAL A 87 -35.04 -34.67 -12.19
CA VAL A 87 -34.51 -34.00 -10.99
C VAL A 87 -35.49 -34.12 -9.82
N ASP A 88 -36.79 -33.92 -10.06
CA ASP A 88 -37.80 -33.92 -9.01
C ASP A 88 -38.03 -35.34 -8.46
N GLY A 89 -38.01 -36.36 -9.33
CA GLY A 89 -38.07 -37.76 -8.92
C GLY A 89 -36.82 -38.24 -8.17
N ALA A 90 -35.64 -37.70 -8.47
CA ALA A 90 -34.41 -37.96 -7.72
C ALA A 90 -34.41 -37.27 -6.35
N LEU A 91 -34.83 -36.00 -6.26
CA LEU A 91 -34.97 -35.27 -4.99
C LEU A 91 -35.98 -35.94 -4.06
N HIS A 92 -37.07 -36.49 -4.60
CA HIS A 92 -38.02 -37.26 -3.81
C HIS A 92 -37.35 -38.49 -3.17
N LEU A 93 -36.59 -39.26 -3.94
CA LEU A 93 -35.89 -40.44 -3.41
C LEU A 93 -34.83 -40.08 -2.36
N PHE A 94 -34.07 -38.98 -2.56
CA PHE A 94 -33.14 -38.52 -1.53
C PHE A 94 -33.84 -38.05 -0.25
N ARG A 95 -35.04 -37.46 -0.34
CA ARG A 95 -35.85 -37.14 0.86
C ARG A 95 -36.25 -38.39 1.62
N VAL A 96 -36.77 -39.40 0.92
CA VAL A 96 -37.10 -40.70 1.54
C VAL A 96 -35.86 -41.30 2.21
N MET A 97 -34.69 -41.22 1.58
CA MET A 97 -33.43 -41.67 2.18
C MET A 97 -33.06 -40.89 3.44
N MET A 98 -33.17 -39.56 3.45
CA MET A 98 -32.88 -38.74 4.64
C MET A 98 -33.85 -39.01 5.79
N GLU A 99 -35.11 -39.36 5.49
CA GLU A 99 -36.14 -39.67 6.48
C GLU A 99 -35.97 -41.09 7.06
N ALA A 100 -35.73 -42.09 6.21
CA ALA A 100 -35.57 -43.48 6.63
C ALA A 100 -34.18 -43.79 7.19
N HIS A 101 -33.15 -43.09 6.70
CA HIS A 101 -31.75 -43.32 7.03
C HIS A 101 -31.00 -41.99 7.28
N PRO A 102 -31.33 -41.26 8.37
CA PRO A 102 -30.81 -39.92 8.64
C PRO A 102 -29.30 -39.85 8.89
N ASP A 103 -28.65 -41.01 9.11
CA ASP A 103 -27.20 -41.21 9.28
C ASP A 103 -26.44 -41.26 7.92
N VAL A 104 -27.14 -41.45 6.81
CA VAL A 104 -26.48 -41.64 5.51
C VAL A 104 -26.08 -40.30 4.89
N VAL A 105 -24.78 -40.09 4.68
CA VAL A 105 -24.20 -38.84 4.15
C VAL A 105 -24.68 -38.53 2.73
N GLU A 106 -24.76 -39.54 1.86
CA GLU A 106 -25.12 -39.39 0.45
C GLU A 106 -26.50 -38.78 0.22
N GLY A 107 -27.46 -39.02 1.13
CA GLY A 107 -28.81 -38.45 1.02
C GLY A 107 -28.76 -36.92 1.03
N TYR A 108 -28.06 -36.34 2.00
CA TYR A 108 -27.89 -34.89 2.11
C TYR A 108 -26.94 -34.35 1.02
N ALA A 109 -25.82 -35.03 0.79
CA ALA A 109 -24.77 -34.58 -0.14
C ALA A 109 -25.30 -34.42 -1.57
N ASN A 110 -26.00 -35.45 -2.06
CA ASN A 110 -26.47 -35.52 -3.45
C ASN A 110 -27.74 -34.69 -3.66
N ALA A 111 -28.67 -34.67 -2.69
CA ALA A 111 -29.83 -33.78 -2.78
C ALA A 111 -29.41 -32.31 -2.84
N GLY A 112 -28.47 -31.90 -1.98
CA GLY A 112 -27.95 -30.53 -2.01
C GLY A 112 -27.26 -30.21 -3.33
N ALA A 113 -26.42 -31.12 -3.85
CA ALA A 113 -25.69 -30.88 -5.10
C ALA A 113 -26.63 -30.80 -6.31
N LEU A 114 -27.68 -31.61 -6.32
CA LEU A 114 -28.71 -31.59 -7.36
C LEU A 114 -29.50 -30.27 -7.34
N LEU A 115 -29.77 -29.72 -6.15
CA LEU A 115 -30.39 -28.39 -5.99
C LEU A 115 -29.45 -27.26 -6.44
N GLU A 116 -28.15 -27.33 -6.10
CA GLU A 116 -27.14 -26.38 -6.61
C GLU A 116 -27.10 -26.38 -8.15
N ASN A 117 -27.08 -27.55 -8.77
CA ASN A 117 -27.06 -27.70 -10.24
C ASN A 117 -28.33 -27.15 -10.91
N ARG A 118 -29.47 -27.17 -10.21
CA ARG A 118 -30.73 -26.57 -10.68
C ARG A 118 -30.79 -25.05 -10.41
N GLY A 119 -29.83 -24.49 -9.67
CA GLY A 119 -29.81 -23.08 -9.24
C GLY A 119 -30.65 -22.78 -7.98
N ASP A 120 -31.22 -23.80 -7.32
CA ASP A 120 -31.95 -23.64 -6.05
C ASP A 120 -30.98 -23.66 -4.86
N VAL A 121 -30.24 -22.55 -4.71
CA VAL A 121 -29.25 -22.37 -3.64
C VAL A 121 -29.91 -22.37 -2.25
N VAL A 122 -31.14 -21.84 -2.15
CA VAL A 122 -31.89 -21.79 -0.88
C VAL A 122 -32.30 -23.20 -0.44
N GLY A 123 -32.80 -24.00 -1.37
CA GLY A 123 -33.09 -25.41 -1.16
C GLY A 123 -31.84 -26.20 -0.76
N ALA A 124 -30.73 -26.01 -1.47
CA ALA A 124 -29.45 -26.66 -1.16
C ALA A 124 -28.96 -26.32 0.25
N ARG A 125 -28.96 -25.02 0.62
CA ARG A 125 -28.59 -24.55 1.97
C ARG A 125 -29.41 -25.25 3.05
N ARG A 126 -30.73 -25.39 2.85
CA ARG A 126 -31.60 -26.08 3.82
C ARG A 126 -31.25 -27.56 3.98
N VAL A 127 -30.99 -28.26 2.87
CA VAL A 127 -30.59 -29.68 2.90
C VAL A 127 -29.25 -29.85 3.61
N TYR A 128 -28.25 -29.07 3.25
CA TYR A 128 -26.93 -29.14 3.88
C TYR A 128 -26.95 -28.74 5.34
N ARG A 129 -27.73 -27.72 5.72
CA ARG A 129 -27.95 -27.34 7.13
C ARG A 129 -28.58 -28.50 7.92
N SER A 130 -29.58 -29.17 7.35
CA SER A 130 -30.20 -30.35 7.98
C SER A 130 -29.16 -31.45 8.21
N GLY A 131 -28.39 -31.81 7.18
CA GLY A 131 -27.35 -32.83 7.31
C GLY A 131 -26.27 -32.43 8.31
N PHE A 132 -25.85 -31.17 8.33
CA PHE A 132 -24.85 -30.69 9.29
C PHE A 132 -25.29 -30.82 10.75
N LEU A 133 -26.58 -30.56 11.02
CA LEU A 133 -27.18 -30.69 12.35
C LEU A 133 -27.42 -32.15 12.75
N SER A 134 -27.82 -33.00 11.80
CA SER A 134 -28.04 -34.43 12.02
C SER A 134 -26.74 -35.22 12.28
N ARG A 135 -25.58 -34.70 11.84
CA ARG A 135 -24.25 -35.34 11.96
C ARG A 135 -24.23 -36.79 11.41
N PRO A 136 -24.56 -37.00 10.12
CA PRO A 136 -24.48 -38.30 9.48
C PRO A 136 -23.03 -38.78 9.45
N MET A 137 -22.80 -40.07 9.74
CA MET A 137 -21.46 -40.66 9.81
C MET A 137 -21.29 -41.84 8.85
N THR A 138 -22.39 -42.47 8.42
CA THR A 138 -22.37 -43.61 7.52
C THR A 138 -22.27 -43.15 6.06
N THR A 139 -21.22 -43.63 5.37
CA THR A 139 -21.06 -43.50 3.93
C THR A 139 -21.28 -44.86 3.27
N VAL A 140 -22.12 -44.88 2.23
CA VAL A 140 -22.44 -46.12 1.51
C VAL A 140 -21.52 -46.30 0.29
N SER A 141 -20.99 -45.19 -0.23
CA SER A 141 -19.98 -45.14 -1.28
C SER A 141 -18.61 -44.87 -0.68
N ARG A 142 -17.61 -45.66 -1.08
CA ARG A 142 -16.19 -45.45 -0.69
C ARG A 142 -15.63 -44.10 -1.15
N ARG A 143 -16.31 -43.39 -2.05
CA ARG A 143 -15.86 -42.12 -2.63
C ARG A 143 -16.45 -40.89 -1.96
N THR A 144 -17.44 -41.02 -1.08
CA THR A 144 -18.08 -39.87 -0.42
C THR A 144 -17.32 -39.53 0.86
N PRO A 145 -16.71 -38.33 0.96
CA PRO A 145 -16.10 -37.91 2.22
C PRO A 145 -17.20 -37.64 3.26
N PRO A 146 -17.05 -38.10 4.52
CA PRO A 146 -18.04 -37.87 5.56
C PRO A 146 -18.38 -36.38 5.78
N GLU A 147 -17.40 -35.50 5.59
CA GLU A 147 -17.53 -34.04 5.81
C GLU A 147 -18.02 -33.25 4.59
N ILE A 148 -18.42 -33.92 3.50
CA ILE A 148 -18.87 -33.23 2.27
C ILE A 148 -20.03 -32.27 2.53
N VAL A 149 -20.91 -32.61 3.49
CA VAL A 149 -22.02 -31.76 3.91
C VAL A 149 -21.52 -30.49 4.59
N SER A 150 -20.59 -30.62 5.54
CA SER A 150 -19.96 -29.50 6.23
C SER A 150 -19.20 -28.59 5.24
N HIS A 151 -18.47 -29.20 4.30
CA HIS A 151 -17.74 -28.49 3.26
C HIS A 151 -18.66 -27.65 2.38
N ARG A 152 -19.75 -28.24 1.87
CA ARG A 152 -20.72 -27.55 1.02
C ARG A 152 -21.46 -26.44 1.78
N LEU A 153 -21.89 -26.72 3.01
CA LEU A 153 -22.52 -25.70 3.86
C LEU A 153 -21.59 -24.53 4.13
N CYS A 154 -20.33 -24.79 4.49
CA CYS A 154 -19.31 -23.76 4.70
C CYS A 154 -19.16 -22.89 3.44
N GLY A 155 -19.01 -23.50 2.25
CA GLY A 155 -18.88 -22.76 1.00
C GLY A 155 -20.08 -21.85 0.69
N LEU A 156 -21.30 -22.34 0.91
CA LEU A 156 -22.52 -21.54 0.75
C LEU A 156 -22.57 -20.36 1.72
N LEU A 157 -22.32 -20.60 3.01
CA LEU A 157 -22.36 -19.57 4.04
C LEU A 157 -21.26 -18.51 3.85
N VAL A 158 -20.05 -18.90 3.43
CA VAL A 158 -18.98 -17.96 3.05
C VAL A 158 -19.43 -17.06 1.90
N ASN A 159 -20.00 -17.63 0.84
CA ASN A 159 -20.45 -16.88 -0.33
C ASN A 159 -21.66 -15.99 -0.04
N GLU A 160 -22.54 -16.40 0.87
CA GLU A 160 -23.67 -15.59 1.33
C GLU A 160 -23.19 -14.39 2.17
N LYS A 161 -22.32 -14.61 3.16
CA LYS A 161 -21.78 -13.51 3.97
C LYS A 161 -20.95 -12.54 3.12
N LEU A 162 -20.11 -13.05 2.21
CA LEU A 162 -19.38 -12.22 1.24
C LEU A 162 -20.33 -11.34 0.41
N ARG A 163 -21.41 -11.90 -0.15
CA ARG A 163 -22.38 -11.13 -0.94
C ARG A 163 -23.06 -10.03 -0.12
N ARG A 164 -23.44 -10.31 1.12
CA ARG A 164 -24.01 -9.30 2.04
C ARG A 164 -23.00 -8.19 2.32
N ARG A 165 -21.77 -8.56 2.63
CA ARG A 165 -20.67 -7.62 2.94
C ARG A 165 -20.35 -6.73 1.74
N SER A 166 -20.17 -7.30 0.55
CA SER A 166 -19.84 -6.56 -0.67
C SER A 166 -20.98 -5.68 -1.20
N ALA A 167 -22.22 -5.88 -0.75
CA ALA A 167 -23.34 -4.99 -1.07
C ALA A 167 -23.27 -3.65 -0.29
N HIS A 168 -22.48 -3.59 0.79
CA HIS A 168 -22.35 -2.36 1.57
C HIS A 168 -21.43 -1.35 0.85
N PRO A 169 -21.84 -0.07 0.67
CA PRO A 169 -21.06 0.92 -0.07
C PRO A 169 -19.65 1.16 0.47
N LEU A 170 -19.47 1.04 1.80
CA LEU A 170 -18.18 1.24 2.47
C LEU A 170 -17.33 -0.03 2.57
N ASP A 171 -17.75 -1.18 2.05
CA ASP A 171 -17.00 -2.43 2.24
C ASP A 171 -15.57 -2.37 1.65
N ARG A 172 -15.41 -1.68 0.51
CA ARG A 172 -14.10 -1.42 -0.09
C ARG A 172 -13.15 -0.63 0.83
N GLN A 173 -13.70 0.16 1.75
CA GLN A 173 -12.94 0.98 2.70
C GLN A 173 -12.80 0.32 4.08
N ARG A 174 -13.51 -0.79 4.35
CA ARG A 174 -13.59 -1.43 5.67
C ARG A 174 -12.22 -1.67 6.30
N ARG A 175 -11.26 -2.22 5.54
CA ARG A 175 -9.90 -2.48 6.05
C ARG A 175 -9.17 -1.19 6.42
N GLN A 176 -9.29 -0.15 5.60
CA GLN A 176 -8.68 1.14 5.88
C GLN A 176 -9.32 1.79 7.12
N LEU A 177 -10.63 1.69 7.28
CA LEU A 177 -11.34 2.18 8.46
C LEU A 177 -10.92 1.41 9.72
N GLN A 178 -10.77 0.09 9.64
CA GLN A 178 -10.25 -0.72 10.75
C GLN A 178 -8.82 -0.34 11.12
N LEU A 179 -7.94 -0.16 10.13
CA LEU A 179 -6.57 0.31 10.35
C LEU A 179 -6.59 1.70 11.02
N ASN A 180 -7.43 2.62 10.55
CA ASN A 180 -7.60 3.95 11.16
C ASN A 180 -8.05 3.84 12.63
N LYS A 181 -8.95 2.90 12.96
CA LYS A 181 -9.37 2.67 14.35
C LYS A 181 -8.25 2.10 15.20
N ILE A 182 -7.51 1.13 14.68
CA ILE A 182 -6.33 0.56 15.36
C ILE A 182 -5.31 1.67 15.64
N VAL A 183 -5.06 2.56 14.68
CA VAL A 183 -4.18 3.73 14.85
C VAL A 183 -4.64 4.62 16.00
N VAL A 184 -5.93 5.00 15.99
CA VAL A 184 -6.51 5.86 17.03
C VAL A 184 -6.39 5.22 18.42
N ASP A 185 -6.79 3.95 18.54
CA ASP A 185 -6.77 3.21 19.81
C ASP A 185 -5.35 3.00 20.33
N ARG A 186 -4.43 2.64 19.45
CA ARG A 186 -3.04 2.31 19.82
C ARG A 186 -2.28 3.53 20.31
N TRP A 187 -2.47 4.68 19.68
CA TRP A 187 -1.77 5.89 20.07
C TRP A 187 -2.50 6.71 21.12
N GLY A 188 -3.80 6.44 21.35
CA GLY A 188 -4.61 7.14 22.35
C GLY A 188 -4.87 8.60 21.98
N ILE A 189 -5.09 8.85 20.69
CA ILE A 189 -5.22 10.20 20.09
C ILE A 189 -6.69 10.59 19.90
N PRO A 190 -7.04 11.89 19.90
CA PRO A 190 -8.37 12.34 19.51
C PRO A 190 -8.67 11.91 18.07
N ASN A 191 -9.79 11.23 17.83
CA ASN A 191 -10.16 10.67 16.52
C ASN A 191 -10.20 11.76 15.41
N PRO A 192 -9.39 11.66 14.33
CA PRO A 192 -9.27 12.74 13.35
C PRO A 192 -10.26 12.54 12.20
N TYR A 193 -11.04 11.46 12.26
CA TYR A 193 -11.92 10.94 11.23
C TYR A 193 -13.32 11.11 11.80
N PRO A 194 -13.95 12.28 11.57
CA PRO A 194 -15.33 12.49 11.96
C PRO A 194 -16.15 11.32 11.41
N ASP A 195 -16.92 10.67 12.27
CA ASP A 195 -17.79 9.53 11.95
C ASP A 195 -17.11 8.15 11.81
N LEU A 196 -15.81 7.99 12.08
CA LEU A 196 -15.16 6.67 11.97
C LEU A 196 -15.89 5.57 12.75
N ASP A 197 -16.26 5.83 14.00
CA ASP A 197 -16.98 4.84 14.82
C ASP A 197 -18.35 4.53 14.23
N ARG A 198 -19.10 5.57 13.78
CA ARG A 198 -20.40 5.39 13.12
C ARG A 198 -20.28 4.59 11.81
N GLN A 199 -19.23 4.84 11.03
CA GLN A 199 -18.95 4.11 9.79
C GLN A 199 -18.61 2.65 10.07
N LEU A 200 -17.79 2.37 11.08
CA LEU A 200 -17.46 1.00 11.50
C LEU A 200 -18.69 0.27 12.07
N ASP A 201 -19.52 0.95 12.86
CA ASP A 201 -20.79 0.41 13.36
C ASP A 201 -21.72 0.05 12.20
N SER A 202 -21.81 0.91 11.17
CA SER A 202 -22.62 0.62 9.97
C SER A 202 -22.10 -0.58 9.17
N LEU A 203 -20.80 -0.87 9.28
CA LEU A 203 -20.14 -2.01 8.64
C LEU A 203 -20.34 -3.33 9.42
N SER A 204 -20.91 -3.29 10.62
CA SER A 204 -21.23 -4.50 11.39
C SER A 204 -22.18 -5.40 10.60
N ASP A 205 -21.74 -6.63 10.33
CA ASP A 205 -22.46 -7.62 9.53
C ASP A 205 -22.75 -8.91 10.32
N ARG A 206 -22.90 -8.77 11.66
CA ARG A 206 -23.25 -9.87 12.56
C ARG A 206 -24.55 -10.53 12.11
N HIS A 207 -24.54 -11.85 12.02
CA HIS A 207 -25.66 -12.64 11.52
C HIS A 207 -25.88 -13.91 12.35
N GLU A 208 -27.12 -14.38 12.46
CA GLU A 208 -27.47 -15.61 13.21
C GLU A 208 -26.70 -16.86 12.73
N ASP A 209 -26.31 -16.87 11.45
CA ASP A 209 -25.55 -17.95 10.84
C ASP A 209 -24.04 -17.91 11.16
N ASP A 210 -23.50 -16.85 11.76
CA ASP A 210 -22.04 -16.72 11.96
C ASP A 210 -21.47 -17.88 12.79
N GLY A 211 -22.21 -18.35 13.80
CA GLY A 211 -21.84 -19.54 14.59
C GLY A 211 -21.89 -20.84 13.78
N MET A 212 -22.88 -20.97 12.89
CA MET A 212 -23.00 -22.12 11.99
C MET A 212 -21.90 -22.11 10.92
N LEU A 213 -21.59 -20.94 10.35
CA LEU A 213 -20.51 -20.73 9.39
C LEU A 213 -19.18 -21.21 9.99
N ARG A 214 -18.82 -20.72 11.18
CA ARG A 214 -17.59 -21.14 11.87
C ARG A 214 -17.56 -22.65 12.07
N SER A 215 -18.62 -23.20 12.65
CA SER A 215 -18.70 -24.63 12.96
C SER A 215 -18.62 -25.51 11.71
N ALA A 216 -19.27 -25.10 10.62
CA ALA A 216 -19.25 -25.81 9.35
C ALA A 216 -17.86 -25.80 8.71
N CYS A 217 -17.19 -24.64 8.68
CA CYS A 217 -15.85 -24.53 8.10
C CYS A 217 -14.80 -25.28 8.93
N GLU A 218 -14.85 -25.16 10.26
CA GLU A 218 -13.96 -25.92 11.14
C GLU A 218 -14.16 -27.43 10.97
N ARG A 219 -15.41 -27.92 10.93
CA ARG A 219 -15.67 -29.36 10.75
C ARG A 219 -15.21 -29.86 9.39
N ALA A 220 -15.46 -29.09 8.33
CA ALA A 220 -14.97 -29.38 6.99
C ALA A 220 -13.44 -29.46 6.89
N ALA A 221 -12.72 -28.85 7.83
CA ALA A 221 -11.28 -28.79 7.88
C ALA A 221 -10.65 -29.70 8.96
N ARG A 222 -11.35 -30.68 9.54
CA ARG A 222 -10.79 -31.57 10.60
C ARG A 222 -10.18 -32.90 10.11
N GLN A 223 -10.16 -33.19 8.81
CA GLN A 223 -9.75 -34.50 8.30
C GLN A 223 -8.24 -34.64 8.06
N PRO A 224 -7.62 -35.82 8.24
CA PRO A 224 -6.19 -36.03 7.94
C PRO A 224 -5.80 -35.62 6.50
N ASP A 225 -6.70 -35.86 5.54
CA ASP A 225 -6.55 -35.49 4.13
C ASP A 225 -7.43 -34.27 3.79
N HIS A 226 -7.14 -33.13 4.41
CA HIS A 226 -7.91 -31.89 4.22
C HIS A 226 -8.05 -31.52 2.74
N HIS A 227 -9.29 -31.41 2.24
CA HIS A 227 -9.52 -30.89 0.89
C HIS A 227 -9.05 -29.42 0.83
N PRO A 228 -8.21 -29.00 -0.15
CA PRO A 228 -7.59 -27.67 -0.11
C PRO A 228 -8.58 -26.51 -0.11
N LEU A 229 -9.71 -26.68 -0.81
CA LEU A 229 -10.81 -25.72 -0.80
C LEU A 229 -11.47 -25.56 0.59
N SER A 230 -11.50 -26.61 1.44
CA SER A 230 -12.02 -26.49 2.81
C SER A 230 -11.13 -25.57 3.65
N LEU A 231 -9.81 -25.74 3.55
CA LEU A 231 -8.83 -24.87 4.24
C LEU A 231 -8.93 -23.43 3.73
N LEU A 232 -9.08 -23.23 2.41
CA LEU A 232 -9.27 -21.90 1.84
C LEU A 232 -10.56 -21.25 2.35
N ASN A 233 -11.65 -22.01 2.49
CA ASN A 233 -12.90 -21.49 3.04
C ASN A 233 -12.79 -21.16 4.54
N VAL A 234 -11.98 -21.88 5.32
CA VAL A 234 -11.63 -21.47 6.70
C VAL A 234 -10.91 -20.12 6.68
N GLY A 235 -9.94 -19.93 5.78
CA GLY A 235 -9.27 -18.64 5.60
C GLY A 235 -10.22 -17.52 5.23
N ARG A 236 -11.08 -17.73 4.23
CA ARG A 236 -12.11 -16.76 3.81
C ARG A 236 -13.11 -16.46 4.92
N MET A 237 -13.50 -17.45 5.70
CA MET A 237 -14.35 -17.28 6.88
C MET A 237 -13.66 -16.36 7.89
N HIS A 238 -12.40 -16.61 8.25
CA HIS A 238 -11.67 -15.73 9.15
C HIS A 238 -11.57 -14.29 8.62
N VAL A 239 -11.36 -14.08 7.31
CA VAL A 239 -11.41 -12.72 6.72
C VAL A 239 -12.80 -12.08 6.89
N LEU A 240 -13.87 -12.83 6.66
CA LEU A 240 -15.24 -12.33 6.81
C LEU A 240 -15.62 -12.06 8.26
N MET A 241 -14.93 -12.69 9.22
CA MET A 241 -15.06 -12.46 10.66
C MET A 241 -14.07 -11.43 11.19
N ASP A 242 -13.29 -10.78 10.31
CA ASP A 242 -12.23 -9.82 10.64
C ASP A 242 -11.14 -10.40 11.59
N GLU A 243 -10.89 -11.71 11.50
CA GLU A 243 -9.87 -12.48 12.25
C GLU A 243 -8.60 -12.68 11.40
N TYR A 244 -7.90 -11.59 11.07
CA TYR A 244 -6.86 -11.58 10.04
C TYR A 244 -5.64 -12.47 10.32
N ASP A 245 -5.15 -12.55 11.55
CA ASP A 245 -4.03 -13.44 11.90
C ASP A 245 -4.37 -14.91 11.67
N ARG A 246 -5.61 -15.31 12.05
CA ARG A 246 -6.11 -16.68 11.81
C ARG A 246 -6.33 -16.94 10.32
N ALA A 247 -6.76 -15.92 9.58
CA ALA A 247 -6.92 -16.01 8.14
C ALA A 247 -5.58 -16.32 7.44
N VAL A 248 -4.49 -15.63 7.80
CA VAL A 248 -3.16 -15.89 7.23
C VAL A 248 -2.76 -17.35 7.39
N VAL A 249 -2.83 -17.87 8.62
CA VAL A 249 -2.45 -19.26 8.92
C VAL A 249 -3.27 -20.25 8.07
N ALA A 250 -4.59 -20.05 8.00
CA ALA A 250 -5.47 -20.92 7.24
C ALA A 250 -5.22 -20.85 5.72
N VAL A 251 -5.00 -19.66 5.15
CA VAL A 251 -4.76 -19.50 3.72
C VAL A 251 -3.37 -20.00 3.31
N GLU A 252 -2.33 -19.82 4.15
CA GLU A 252 -1.02 -20.42 3.92
C GLU A 252 -1.10 -21.95 3.89
N HIS A 253 -1.84 -22.54 4.84
CA HIS A 253 -2.06 -23.98 4.88
C HIS A 253 -2.83 -24.45 3.64
N ALA A 254 -3.87 -23.73 3.23
CA ALA A 254 -4.62 -24.03 2.01
C ALA A 254 -3.73 -23.99 0.75
N LYS A 255 -2.86 -22.98 0.64
CA LYS A 255 -1.91 -22.86 -0.48
C LYS A 255 -0.94 -24.04 -0.53
N LYS A 256 -0.39 -24.43 0.63
CA LYS A 256 0.51 -25.61 0.75
C LYS A 256 -0.20 -26.91 0.42
N ALA A 257 -1.49 -27.03 0.75
CA ALA A 257 -2.31 -28.19 0.43
C ALA A 257 -2.71 -28.27 -1.06
N GLY A 258 -2.43 -27.24 -1.87
CA GLY A 258 -2.75 -27.24 -3.31
C GLY A 258 -4.09 -26.59 -3.66
N ALA A 259 -4.60 -25.67 -2.83
CA ALA A 259 -5.69 -24.78 -3.23
C ALA A 259 -5.24 -23.84 -4.36
N ASP A 260 -6.19 -23.23 -5.08
CA ASP A 260 -5.90 -22.35 -6.21
C ASP A 260 -4.80 -21.31 -5.85
N PRO A 261 -3.60 -21.41 -6.46
CA PRO A 261 -2.48 -20.57 -6.09
C PRO A 261 -2.74 -19.09 -6.38
N GLY A 262 -3.54 -18.74 -7.39
CA GLY A 262 -3.86 -17.36 -7.73
C GLY A 262 -4.74 -16.73 -6.66
N VAL A 263 -5.80 -17.42 -6.26
CA VAL A 263 -6.72 -16.97 -5.20
C VAL A 263 -6.00 -16.87 -3.86
N CYS A 264 -5.25 -17.92 -3.47
CA CYS A 264 -4.47 -17.89 -2.24
C CYS A 264 -3.43 -16.76 -2.23
N SER A 265 -2.69 -16.58 -3.33
CA SER A 265 -1.65 -15.54 -3.36
C SER A 265 -2.24 -14.15 -3.27
N ALA A 266 -3.33 -13.86 -3.99
CA ALA A 266 -3.99 -12.55 -3.91
C ALA A 266 -4.53 -12.27 -2.50
N LEU A 267 -5.15 -13.26 -1.87
CA LEU A 267 -5.68 -13.11 -0.51
C LEU A 267 -4.57 -12.94 0.54
N LEU A 268 -3.46 -13.68 0.41
CA LEU A 268 -2.30 -13.54 1.30
C LEU A 268 -1.62 -12.18 1.12
N ASP A 269 -1.52 -11.67 -0.11
CA ASP A 269 -0.93 -10.35 -0.39
C ASP A 269 -1.69 -9.26 0.37
N ASP A 270 -3.02 -9.26 0.25
CA ASP A 270 -3.93 -8.36 0.98
C ASP A 270 -3.77 -8.47 2.50
N LEU A 271 -3.69 -9.69 3.03
CA LEU A 271 -3.58 -9.94 4.47
C LEU A 271 -2.22 -9.50 5.03
N TYR A 272 -1.13 -9.83 4.34
CA TYR A 272 0.21 -9.42 4.75
C TYR A 272 0.37 -7.90 4.72
N ASP A 273 -0.22 -7.20 3.73
CA ASP A 273 -0.19 -5.74 3.70
C ASP A 273 -0.91 -5.12 4.90
N LEU A 274 -2.11 -5.59 5.22
CA LEU A 274 -2.87 -5.10 6.38
C LEU A 274 -2.12 -5.33 7.70
N LEU A 275 -1.59 -6.53 7.90
CA LEU A 275 -0.87 -6.89 9.12
C LEU A 275 0.46 -6.15 9.23
N ALA A 276 1.20 -6.00 8.13
CA ALA A 276 2.40 -5.19 8.09
C ALA A 276 2.12 -3.73 8.48
N LYS A 277 1.08 -3.11 7.90
CA LYS A 277 0.67 -1.74 8.25
C LYS A 277 0.26 -1.60 9.70
N THR A 278 -0.43 -2.61 10.25
CA THR A 278 -0.79 -2.64 11.68
C THR A 278 0.45 -2.68 12.56
N HIS A 279 1.44 -3.52 12.24
CA HIS A 279 2.69 -3.61 12.99
C HIS A 279 3.67 -2.46 12.74
N ALA A 280 3.46 -1.68 11.68
CA ALA A 280 4.27 -0.49 11.38
C ALA A 280 3.94 0.72 12.27
N LEU A 281 3.09 0.59 13.29
CA LEU A 281 2.66 1.71 14.12
C LEU A 281 3.58 2.00 15.32
N GLN A 282 4.48 1.08 15.69
CA GLN A 282 5.39 1.26 16.81
C GLN A 282 6.71 0.48 16.63
N ALA A 283 7.79 0.99 17.23
CA ALA A 283 9.13 0.42 17.07
C ALA A 283 9.23 -1.04 17.57
N SER A 284 8.55 -1.37 18.67
CA SER A 284 8.56 -2.71 19.28
C SER A 284 7.96 -3.80 18.39
N GLU A 285 7.18 -3.43 17.37
CA GLU A 285 6.54 -4.36 16.44
C GLU A 285 7.17 -4.35 15.03
N SER A 286 8.23 -3.57 14.84
CA SER A 286 8.90 -3.44 13.54
C SER A 286 9.37 -4.78 12.96
N ASP A 287 9.78 -5.72 13.81
CA ASP A 287 10.15 -7.07 13.38
C ASP A 287 8.99 -7.85 12.77
N ALA A 288 7.79 -7.74 13.36
CA ALA A 288 6.59 -8.34 12.80
C ALA A 288 6.21 -7.68 11.48
N CYS A 289 6.31 -6.36 11.38
CA CYS A 289 6.10 -5.62 10.12
C CYS A 289 7.03 -6.15 9.01
N ILE A 290 8.35 -6.19 9.26
CA ILE A 290 9.33 -6.69 8.30
C ILE A 290 9.08 -8.16 7.96
N ALA A 291 8.70 -8.99 8.93
CA ALA A 291 8.38 -10.40 8.68
C ALA A 291 7.20 -10.57 7.72
N TYR A 292 6.13 -9.79 7.90
CA TYR A 292 4.98 -9.79 6.98
C TYR A 292 5.33 -9.21 5.60
N ARG A 293 6.13 -8.14 5.52
CA ARG A 293 6.63 -7.63 4.23
C ARG A 293 7.51 -8.65 3.50
N ARG A 294 8.37 -9.39 4.21
CA ARG A 294 9.14 -10.51 3.64
C ARG A 294 8.24 -11.66 3.18
N ALA A 295 7.18 -11.96 3.93
CA ALA A 295 6.20 -12.97 3.54
C ALA A 295 5.44 -12.56 2.26
N ALA A 296 5.07 -11.28 2.13
CA ALA A 296 4.48 -10.72 0.92
C ALA A 296 5.40 -10.87 -0.29
N VAL A 297 6.70 -10.52 -0.18
CA VAL A 297 7.68 -10.71 -1.27
C VAL A 297 7.83 -12.19 -1.66
N ARG A 298 7.88 -13.11 -0.68
CA ARG A 298 7.92 -14.57 -0.97
C ARG A 298 6.65 -15.09 -1.62
N ASN A 299 5.50 -14.55 -1.22
CA ASN A 299 4.20 -14.93 -1.76
C ASN A 299 4.01 -14.42 -3.20
N ARG A 300 4.40 -13.16 -3.43
CA ARG A 300 4.33 -12.47 -4.71
C ARG A 300 5.50 -11.47 -4.80
N PRO A 301 6.57 -11.76 -5.55
CA PRO A 301 7.73 -10.88 -5.67
C PRO A 301 7.44 -9.73 -6.67
N SER A 302 6.40 -8.94 -6.43
CA SER A 302 6.06 -7.76 -7.23
C SER A 302 7.00 -6.59 -6.91
N VAL A 303 7.09 -5.63 -7.85
CA VAL A 303 7.79 -4.35 -7.64
C VAL A 303 7.28 -3.67 -6.37
N LEU A 304 5.95 -3.59 -6.21
CA LEU A 304 5.31 -2.98 -5.04
C LEU A 304 5.74 -3.65 -3.72
N ASN A 305 5.72 -4.99 -3.64
CA ASN A 305 6.09 -5.69 -2.40
C ASN A 305 7.56 -5.50 -2.04
N LYS A 306 8.46 -5.38 -3.04
CA LYS A 306 9.87 -5.05 -2.80
C LYS A 306 10.04 -3.63 -2.27
N VAL A 307 9.33 -2.65 -2.85
CA VAL A 307 9.33 -1.25 -2.39
C VAL A 307 8.79 -1.12 -0.97
N GLU A 308 7.69 -1.81 -0.65
CA GLU A 308 7.09 -1.82 0.68
C GLU A 308 8.00 -2.48 1.74
N LEU A 309 8.71 -3.56 1.37
CA LEU A 309 9.72 -4.15 2.24
C LEU A 309 10.93 -3.23 2.44
N ALA A 310 11.44 -2.61 1.37
CA ALA A 310 12.53 -1.65 1.47
C ALA A 310 12.16 -0.48 2.38
N SER A 311 10.93 0.03 2.26
CA SER A 311 10.41 1.11 3.11
C SER A 311 10.33 0.69 4.58
N ALA A 312 9.83 -0.52 4.87
CA ALA A 312 9.79 -1.03 6.24
C ALA A 312 11.19 -1.19 6.86
N VAL A 313 12.17 -1.69 6.08
CA VAL A 313 13.57 -1.78 6.52
C VAL A 313 14.14 -0.39 6.78
N MET A 314 13.97 0.54 5.84
CA MET A 314 14.43 1.93 5.95
C MET A 314 13.90 2.64 7.21
N MET A 315 12.63 2.41 7.57
CA MET A 315 12.00 3.06 8.73
C MET A 315 12.38 2.45 10.08
N SER A 316 12.87 1.20 10.11
CA SER A 316 13.05 0.45 11.36
C SER A 316 14.47 -0.05 11.61
N ARG A 317 15.30 -0.10 10.57
CA ARG A 317 16.65 -0.69 10.58
C ARG A 317 17.65 0.27 9.91
N PRO A 318 17.93 1.44 10.52
CA PRO A 318 18.97 2.34 10.00
C PRO A 318 20.30 1.61 9.86
N GLY A 319 21.03 1.90 8.78
CA GLY A 319 22.27 1.22 8.40
C GLY A 319 22.07 -0.11 7.67
N ASP A 320 20.84 -0.62 7.55
CA ASP A 320 20.57 -1.85 6.78
C ASP A 320 20.53 -1.56 5.27
N THR A 321 21.65 -1.85 4.62
CA THR A 321 21.85 -1.70 3.17
C THR A 321 20.89 -2.55 2.31
N THR A 322 20.14 -3.48 2.91
CA THR A 322 19.14 -4.30 2.21
C THR A 322 18.05 -3.45 1.56
N ALA A 323 17.68 -2.31 2.15
CA ALA A 323 16.65 -1.43 1.60
C ALA A 323 17.02 -0.93 0.18
N LEU A 324 18.23 -0.39 0.01
CA LEU A 324 18.72 0.08 -1.28
C LEU A 324 18.84 -1.07 -2.30
N SER A 325 19.31 -2.24 -1.86
CA SER A 325 19.38 -3.44 -2.72
C SER A 325 17.99 -3.86 -3.23
N LEU A 326 16.97 -3.86 -2.36
CA LEU A 326 15.60 -4.17 -2.73
C LEU A 326 15.02 -3.16 -3.72
N LEU A 327 15.28 -1.86 -3.53
CA LEU A 327 14.84 -0.81 -4.45
C LEU A 327 15.51 -0.96 -5.83
N ARG A 328 16.81 -1.25 -5.90
CA ARG A 328 17.51 -1.53 -7.17
C ARG A 328 16.96 -2.77 -7.86
N GLN A 329 16.65 -3.83 -7.12
CA GLN A 329 15.97 -5.01 -7.67
C GLN A 329 14.57 -4.70 -8.20
N ALA A 330 13.83 -3.81 -7.53
CA ALA A 330 12.52 -3.35 -7.96
C ALA A 330 12.61 -2.50 -9.24
N CYS A 331 13.63 -1.64 -9.37
CA CYS A 331 13.90 -0.87 -10.59
C CYS A 331 14.13 -1.76 -11.81
N ARG A 332 14.99 -2.78 -11.67
CA ARG A 332 15.27 -3.76 -12.73
C ARG A 332 14.02 -4.50 -13.17
N GLN A 333 13.24 -4.99 -12.21
CA GLN A 333 11.98 -5.66 -12.50
C GLN A 333 10.97 -4.72 -13.18
N GLN A 334 10.80 -3.49 -12.70
CA GLN A 334 9.88 -2.54 -13.33
C GLN A 334 10.30 -2.26 -14.77
N ALA A 335 11.59 -2.05 -15.00
CA ALA A 335 12.14 -1.82 -16.33
C ALA A 335 11.81 -3.00 -17.27
N GLU A 336 12.02 -4.24 -16.82
CA GLU A 336 11.68 -5.45 -17.57
C GLU A 336 10.17 -5.55 -17.88
N GLU A 337 9.31 -5.16 -16.94
CA GLU A 337 7.84 -5.23 -17.09
C GLU A 337 7.28 -4.16 -18.06
N HIS A 338 7.93 -2.99 -18.17
CA HIS A 338 7.39 -1.82 -18.90
C HIS A 338 8.17 -1.45 -20.16
N THR A 339 9.17 -2.24 -20.54
CA THR A 339 9.95 -1.99 -21.74
C THR A 339 9.36 -2.68 -22.98
N ARG A 340 8.85 -1.92 -23.95
CA ARG A 340 8.53 -2.45 -25.31
C ARG A 340 9.77 -2.92 -26.06
N ARG A 341 10.92 -2.29 -25.78
CA ARG A 341 12.27 -2.62 -26.26
C ARG A 341 13.10 -2.90 -25.01
N ARG A 342 13.68 -4.10 -24.85
CA ARG A 342 14.43 -4.52 -23.64
C ARG A 342 15.57 -3.54 -23.29
N ARG A 343 15.24 -2.43 -22.62
CA ARG A 343 16.23 -1.44 -22.17
C ARG A 343 17.05 -2.05 -21.05
N VAL A 344 18.34 -1.76 -21.05
CA VAL A 344 19.25 -2.16 -19.99
C VAL A 344 19.15 -1.13 -18.87
N VAL A 345 18.92 -1.58 -17.64
CA VAL A 345 19.05 -0.72 -16.47
C VAL A 345 20.52 -0.46 -16.22
N VAL A 346 20.92 0.80 -16.22
CA VAL A 346 22.25 1.24 -15.86
C VAL A 346 22.23 1.82 -14.45
N ASP A 347 23.38 1.79 -13.76
CA ASP A 347 23.48 2.10 -12.33
C ASP A 347 24.31 3.37 -12.05
N THR A 348 24.97 3.98 -13.05
CA THR A 348 25.79 5.20 -12.87
C THR A 348 25.57 6.23 -13.99
N TRP A 349 25.89 7.49 -13.70
CA TRP A 349 25.88 8.56 -14.70
C TRP A 349 26.80 8.27 -15.89
N GLU A 350 27.99 7.71 -15.70
CA GLU A 350 28.94 7.40 -16.79
C GLU A 350 28.39 6.36 -17.76
N GLN A 351 27.51 5.47 -17.29
CA GLN A 351 26.87 4.45 -18.13
C GLN A 351 25.70 5.01 -18.94
N PHE A 352 25.11 6.13 -18.51
CA PHE A 352 23.92 6.71 -19.12
C PHE A 352 24.21 7.99 -19.92
N ALA A 353 24.89 8.95 -19.31
CA ALA A 353 25.14 10.27 -19.87
C ALA A 353 26.21 10.24 -20.96
N ARG A 354 26.23 11.29 -21.78
CA ARG A 354 27.25 11.48 -22.82
C ARG A 354 28.57 11.99 -22.23
N SER A 355 28.48 12.90 -21.26
CA SER A 355 29.62 13.33 -20.43
C SER A 355 29.18 13.50 -18.99
N VAL A 356 30.12 13.30 -18.08
CA VAL A 356 29.97 13.57 -16.65
C VAL A 356 31.19 14.35 -16.21
N ASP A 357 30.97 15.59 -15.82
CA ASP A 357 32.02 16.53 -15.46
C ASP A 357 31.90 16.90 -13.98
N GLU A 358 33.02 17.03 -13.27
CA GLU A 358 33.00 17.57 -11.90
C GLU A 358 32.81 19.09 -11.94
N LEU A 359 31.85 19.60 -11.18
CA LEU A 359 31.58 21.02 -11.11
C LEU A 359 32.61 21.71 -10.23
N ALA A 360 33.50 22.49 -10.85
CA ALA A 360 34.52 23.26 -10.14
C ALA A 360 33.89 24.39 -9.31
N ILE A 361 33.70 24.16 -8.01
CA ILE A 361 33.17 25.18 -7.09
C ILE A 361 34.20 26.29 -6.89
N PRO A 362 33.85 27.57 -7.14
CA PRO A 362 34.78 28.68 -7.03
C PRO A 362 35.46 28.72 -5.66
N MET A 363 36.75 29.08 -5.63
CA MET A 363 37.50 29.19 -4.38
C MET A 363 36.86 30.18 -3.39
N VAL A 364 36.18 31.20 -3.91
CA VAL A 364 35.49 32.24 -3.13
C VAL A 364 34.18 31.77 -2.48
N TRP A 365 33.65 30.60 -2.83
CA TRP A 365 32.48 30.06 -2.15
C TRP A 365 32.89 29.47 -0.79
N PRO A 366 32.17 29.82 0.29
CA PRO A 366 32.44 29.27 1.61
C PRO A 366 32.03 27.79 1.68
N GLY A 367 32.66 27.06 2.60
CA GLY A 367 32.33 25.66 2.89
C GLY A 367 33.52 24.70 2.72
N PRO A 368 33.33 23.44 3.12
CA PRO A 368 34.33 22.38 2.94
C PRO A 368 34.56 22.08 1.44
N ARG A 369 35.74 21.55 1.12
CA ARG A 369 36.09 21.05 -0.22
C ARG A 369 35.75 19.56 -0.34
N PRO A 370 35.55 19.01 -1.56
CA PRO A 370 35.30 17.58 -1.73
C PRO A 370 36.30 16.71 -0.96
N GLY A 371 35.80 15.73 -0.20
CA GLY A 371 36.61 14.86 0.66
C GLY A 371 37.00 15.45 2.03
N GLN A 372 36.78 16.75 2.27
CA GLN A 372 37.03 17.36 3.58
C GLN A 372 35.93 16.97 4.58
N ALA A 373 36.34 16.61 5.79
CA ALA A 373 35.42 16.37 6.90
C ALA A 373 34.95 17.68 7.56
N TYR A 374 33.71 17.71 8.01
CA TYR A 374 33.11 18.78 8.80
C TYR A 374 32.12 18.21 9.81
N VAL A 375 31.95 18.90 10.94
CA VAL A 375 31.25 18.37 12.11
C VAL A 375 30.15 19.30 12.59
N VAL A 376 29.18 18.74 13.30
CA VAL A 376 28.19 19.51 14.05
C VAL A 376 28.88 20.32 15.16
N HIS A 377 28.52 21.59 15.30
CA HIS A 377 29.20 22.49 16.22
C HIS A 377 28.72 22.33 17.67
N ARG A 378 29.44 21.60 18.52
CA ARG A 378 29.11 21.49 19.97
C ARG A 378 27.68 20.95 20.23
N GLY A 379 27.36 20.72 21.50
CA GLY A 379 26.05 20.28 21.96
C GLY A 379 25.97 18.80 22.34
N SER A 380 24.77 18.35 22.72
CA SER A 380 24.50 16.95 23.07
C SER A 380 23.98 16.21 21.85
N THR A 381 24.71 15.18 21.41
CA THR A 381 24.29 14.29 20.33
C THR A 381 23.81 12.95 20.89
N LEU A 382 23.02 12.22 20.11
CA LEU A 382 22.76 10.80 20.36
C LEU A 382 23.84 9.98 19.67
N ASP A 383 24.35 8.92 20.30
CA ASP A 383 25.40 8.06 19.73
C ASP A 383 25.06 7.52 18.33
N ALA A 384 23.78 7.30 18.05
CA ALA A 384 23.28 6.82 16.76
C ALA A 384 23.14 7.91 15.67
N LEU A 385 23.25 9.19 16.03
CA LEU A 385 23.11 10.32 15.11
C LEU A 385 24.50 10.74 14.60
N LYS A 386 24.65 10.80 13.27
CA LYS A 386 25.91 11.19 12.64
C LYS A 386 26.23 12.66 12.96
N SER A 387 27.45 12.89 13.46
CA SER A 387 27.95 14.23 13.83
C SER A 387 29.13 14.69 12.98
N GLU A 388 29.71 13.81 12.16
CA GLU A 388 30.77 14.08 11.19
C GLU A 388 30.33 13.71 9.78
N PHE A 389 30.58 14.60 8.83
CA PHE A 389 30.22 14.46 7.44
C PHE A 389 31.44 14.68 6.56
N THR A 390 31.51 13.96 5.45
CA THR A 390 32.54 14.12 4.42
C THR A 390 31.91 14.80 3.22
N GLU A 391 32.54 15.86 2.75
CA GLU A 391 32.00 16.65 1.64
C GLU A 391 32.01 15.88 0.32
N GLN A 392 30.97 16.10 -0.47
CA GLN A 392 30.69 15.40 -1.71
C GLN A 392 31.22 16.17 -2.91
N THR A 393 31.39 15.46 -4.03
CA THR A 393 31.70 16.07 -5.33
C THR A 393 30.39 16.35 -6.05
N ILE A 394 30.19 17.60 -6.49
CA ILE A 394 29.08 17.95 -7.37
C ILE A 394 29.46 17.57 -8.80
N VAL A 395 28.55 16.91 -9.51
CA VAL A 395 28.73 16.49 -10.90
C VAL A 395 27.67 17.07 -11.81
N VAL A 396 28.04 17.21 -13.07
CA VAL A 396 27.17 17.65 -14.16
C VAL A 396 27.16 16.56 -15.20
N ALA A 397 26.00 15.92 -15.38
CA ALA A 397 25.79 14.95 -16.43
C ALA A 397 25.09 15.62 -17.62
N SER A 398 25.68 15.52 -18.81
CA SER A 398 25.12 16.07 -20.05
C SER A 398 24.59 14.94 -20.93
N MET A 399 23.36 15.11 -21.41
CA MET A 399 22.67 14.15 -22.27
C MET A 399 22.03 14.85 -23.47
N THR A 400 21.86 14.10 -24.55
CA THR A 400 21.17 14.55 -25.77
C THR A 400 20.15 13.50 -26.18
N ASP A 401 19.01 13.93 -26.73
CA ASP A 401 17.95 13.03 -27.21
C ASP A 401 17.48 12.04 -26.13
N VAL A 402 17.09 12.56 -24.97
CA VAL A 402 16.77 11.78 -23.77
C VAL A 402 15.34 12.00 -23.33
N CYS A 403 14.70 10.94 -22.83
CA CYS A 403 13.38 11.02 -22.21
C CYS A 403 13.49 11.02 -20.68
N MET A 404 12.55 11.70 -20.01
CA MET A 404 12.39 11.72 -18.57
C MET A 404 10.93 11.44 -18.20
N GLU A 405 10.70 10.48 -17.29
CA GLU A 405 9.40 10.25 -16.66
C GLU A 405 9.06 11.36 -15.67
N SER A 406 7.79 11.73 -15.58
CA SER A 406 7.38 12.97 -14.90
C SER A 406 7.76 13.05 -13.41
N MET A 407 7.20 12.19 -12.54
CA MET A 407 7.25 12.42 -11.09
C MET A 407 8.62 12.14 -10.47
N SER A 408 9.36 11.17 -11.00
CA SER A 408 10.59 10.64 -10.42
C SER A 408 11.87 11.17 -11.05
N GLY A 409 11.78 11.74 -12.26
CA GLY A 409 12.96 12.08 -13.03
C GLY A 409 13.72 10.87 -13.58
N VAL A 410 13.08 9.69 -13.67
CA VAL A 410 13.70 8.50 -14.29
C VAL A 410 13.99 8.80 -15.76
N LEU A 411 15.24 8.59 -16.16
CA LEU A 411 15.72 8.90 -17.50
C LEU A 411 15.77 7.64 -18.35
N PHE A 412 15.45 7.76 -19.62
CA PHE A 412 15.59 6.66 -20.57
C PHE A 412 15.85 7.15 -22.00
N ASP A 413 16.58 6.35 -22.76
CA ASP A 413 16.74 6.50 -24.20
C ASP A 413 16.19 5.24 -24.92
N ASP A 414 16.63 4.96 -26.14
CA ASP A 414 16.16 3.77 -26.86
C ASP A 414 16.67 2.44 -26.27
N ASP A 415 17.83 2.45 -25.62
CA ASP A 415 18.58 1.26 -25.20
C ASP A 415 18.73 1.12 -23.68
N ARG A 416 18.61 2.23 -22.94
CA ARG A 416 18.98 2.32 -21.52
C ARG A 416 17.90 3.02 -20.71
N VAL A 417 17.81 2.66 -19.44
CA VAL A 417 17.02 3.36 -18.42
C VAL A 417 17.87 3.56 -17.17
N PHE A 418 17.76 4.74 -16.56
CA PHE A 418 18.51 5.15 -15.39
C PHE A 418 17.57 5.79 -14.36
N PHE A 419 17.52 5.19 -13.17
CA PHE A 419 16.64 5.62 -12.08
C PHE A 419 17.28 6.67 -11.15
N GLY A 420 18.52 7.08 -11.44
CA GLY A 420 19.31 7.98 -10.59
C GLY A 420 20.16 7.25 -9.55
N GLU A 421 21.11 7.97 -8.96
CA GLU A 421 21.98 7.48 -7.88
C GLU A 421 21.37 7.66 -6.48
N HIS A 422 20.41 8.58 -6.34
CA HIS A 422 19.63 8.79 -5.11
C HIS A 422 18.50 7.77 -4.96
N ILE A 423 17.66 7.94 -3.92
CA ILE A 423 16.50 7.08 -3.61
C ILE A 423 15.65 6.87 -4.88
N PRO A 424 15.73 5.70 -5.53
CA PRO A 424 15.07 5.52 -6.80
C PRO A 424 13.58 5.24 -6.55
N SER A 425 12.73 5.66 -7.49
CA SER A 425 11.29 5.40 -7.46
C SER A 425 10.91 4.43 -8.59
N PRO A 426 10.94 3.10 -8.33
CA PRO A 426 10.66 2.10 -9.36
C PRO A 426 9.29 2.29 -10.01
N LEU A 427 8.25 2.54 -9.21
CA LEU A 427 6.86 2.49 -9.66
C LEU A 427 6.48 3.62 -10.64
N ASP A 428 7.30 4.66 -10.75
CA ASP A 428 7.04 5.80 -11.63
C ASP A 428 7.48 5.56 -13.08
N TYR A 429 8.26 4.50 -13.34
CA TYR A 429 8.69 4.19 -14.70
C TYR A 429 7.63 3.39 -15.45
N HIS A 430 7.15 3.94 -16.57
CA HIS A 430 6.17 3.31 -17.46
C HIS A 430 6.74 3.05 -18.86
N GLY A 431 7.97 3.47 -19.13
CA GLY A 431 8.70 3.15 -20.34
C GLY A 431 8.33 3.99 -21.55
N GLY A 432 7.66 5.12 -21.36
CA GLY A 432 7.16 5.98 -22.45
C GLY A 432 5.98 5.39 -23.21
N VAL A 433 5.22 4.48 -22.59
CA VAL A 433 4.10 3.75 -23.21
C VAL A 433 2.79 4.28 -22.66
N GLU A 434 1.83 4.58 -23.55
CA GLU A 434 0.47 5.03 -23.14
C GLU A 434 0.47 6.36 -22.34
N GLN A 435 1.52 7.16 -22.53
CA GLN A 435 1.74 8.46 -21.90
C GLN A 435 1.79 9.58 -22.94
N ASP A 436 1.40 10.79 -22.54
CA ASP A 436 1.53 11.96 -23.40
C ASP A 436 3.00 12.43 -23.42
N ARG A 437 3.57 12.54 -24.63
CA ARG A 437 4.93 13.04 -24.87
C ARG A 437 4.93 14.57 -24.91
N VAL A 438 5.87 15.19 -24.21
CA VAL A 438 6.15 16.63 -24.28
C VAL A 438 7.55 16.85 -24.84
N ASP A 439 7.64 17.49 -26.01
CA ASP A 439 8.92 17.82 -26.63
C ASP A 439 9.50 19.12 -26.09
N VAL A 440 10.77 19.07 -25.68
CA VAL A 440 11.50 20.17 -25.06
C VAL A 440 12.77 20.46 -25.87
N VAL A 441 12.69 21.54 -26.66
CA VAL A 441 13.75 21.97 -27.59
C VAL A 441 14.79 22.87 -26.91
N GLY A 442 16.06 22.76 -27.29
CA GLY A 442 17.13 23.58 -26.74
C GLY A 442 17.64 23.14 -25.36
N ASN A 443 18.42 24.00 -24.70
CA ASN A 443 19.22 23.62 -23.53
C ASN A 443 18.47 23.78 -22.21
N VAL A 444 18.41 22.69 -21.44
CA VAL A 444 17.71 22.63 -20.15
C VAL A 444 18.63 22.10 -19.07
N VAL A 445 18.64 22.75 -17.90
CA VAL A 445 19.18 22.19 -16.66
C VAL A 445 18.02 21.78 -15.78
N SER A 446 18.13 20.63 -15.13
CA SER A 446 17.03 20.06 -14.36
C SER A 446 17.30 20.00 -12.87
N ALA A 447 16.31 20.47 -12.11
CA ALA A 447 16.23 20.43 -10.66
C ALA A 447 15.09 19.48 -10.25
N VAL A 448 15.43 18.18 -10.19
CA VAL A 448 14.51 17.11 -9.82
C VAL A 448 15.01 16.49 -8.51
N PRO A 449 14.42 16.87 -7.35
CA PRO A 449 14.77 16.31 -6.05
C PRO A 449 14.14 14.93 -5.84
N ALA A 450 14.61 14.20 -4.83
CA ALA A 450 14.07 12.87 -4.50
C ALA A 450 12.55 12.86 -4.20
N ASN A 451 12.01 13.95 -3.65
CA ASN A 451 10.57 14.12 -3.45
C ASN A 451 10.13 15.59 -3.60
N PRO A 452 9.57 15.99 -4.75
CA PRO A 452 9.19 17.39 -5.00
C PRO A 452 8.03 17.90 -4.13
N GLY A 453 7.29 17.00 -3.46
CA GLY A 453 6.21 17.35 -2.54
C GLY A 453 6.65 17.55 -1.09
N ASN A 454 7.91 17.29 -0.76
CA ASN A 454 8.45 17.42 0.59
C ASN A 454 9.36 18.65 0.70
N TRP A 455 9.12 19.50 1.69
CA TRP A 455 9.86 20.75 1.87
C TRP A 455 11.37 20.56 2.06
N TYR A 456 11.83 19.49 2.72
CA TYR A 456 13.26 19.21 2.85
C TYR A 456 13.87 18.93 1.49
N HIS A 457 13.32 17.95 0.76
CA HIS A 457 13.84 17.55 -0.54
C HIS A 457 13.75 18.70 -1.55
N TRP A 458 12.70 19.52 -1.50
CA TRP A 458 12.64 20.73 -2.32
C TRP A 458 13.70 21.77 -1.94
N LEU A 459 13.73 22.23 -0.69
CA LEU A 459 14.60 23.33 -0.28
C LEU A 459 16.08 22.93 -0.26
N ALA A 460 16.40 21.73 0.22
CA ALA A 460 17.78 21.25 0.29
C ALA A 460 18.28 20.79 -1.09
N GLU A 461 17.57 19.91 -1.79
CA GLU A 461 18.05 19.36 -3.08
C GLU A 461 17.61 20.21 -4.26
N GLY A 462 16.30 20.42 -4.42
CA GLY A 462 15.71 21.07 -5.59
C GLY A 462 16.20 22.50 -5.79
N VAL A 463 16.16 23.33 -4.75
CA VAL A 463 16.64 24.72 -4.80
C VAL A 463 18.15 24.78 -5.00
N SER A 464 18.92 23.85 -4.41
CA SER A 464 20.37 23.73 -4.64
C SER A 464 20.68 23.45 -6.11
N MET A 465 20.04 22.42 -6.69
CA MET A 465 20.19 22.08 -8.11
C MET A 465 19.78 23.26 -9.01
N ALA A 466 18.65 23.90 -8.71
CA ALA A 466 18.15 25.02 -9.50
C ALA A 466 19.07 26.24 -9.44
N LEU A 467 19.58 26.61 -8.25
CA LEU A 467 20.49 27.74 -8.10
C LEU A 467 21.85 27.47 -8.76
N LEU A 468 22.41 26.28 -8.60
CA LEU A 468 23.61 25.87 -9.36
C LEU A 468 23.36 25.96 -10.86
N GLY A 469 22.19 25.49 -11.33
CA GLY A 469 21.76 25.62 -12.72
C GLY A 469 21.71 27.07 -13.20
N THR A 470 21.08 27.96 -12.43
CA THR A 470 21.02 29.39 -12.77
C THR A 470 22.38 30.07 -12.81
N HIS A 471 23.31 29.64 -11.96
CA HIS A 471 24.64 30.23 -11.83
C HIS A 471 25.58 29.77 -12.96
N PHE A 472 25.71 28.46 -13.16
CA PHE A 472 26.67 27.89 -14.11
C PHE A 472 26.12 27.80 -15.54
N PHE A 473 24.80 27.82 -15.71
CA PHE A 473 24.13 27.73 -17.01
C PHE A 473 23.15 28.90 -17.22
N PRO A 474 23.64 30.15 -17.25
CA PRO A 474 22.79 31.35 -17.27
C PRO A 474 21.90 31.48 -18.52
N ASN A 475 22.23 30.76 -19.60
CA ASN A 475 21.48 30.76 -20.85
C ASN A 475 20.53 29.55 -20.99
N HIS A 476 20.51 28.63 -20.03
CA HIS A 476 19.65 27.45 -20.08
C HIS A 476 18.30 27.74 -19.43
N ARG A 477 17.27 27.02 -19.89
CA ARG A 477 16.00 26.92 -19.17
C ARG A 477 16.18 26.00 -17.95
N ILE A 478 15.43 26.26 -16.89
CA ILE A 478 15.53 25.55 -15.62
C ILE A 478 14.25 24.74 -15.43
N LEU A 479 14.38 23.43 -15.46
CA LEU A 479 13.29 22.48 -15.24
C LEU A 479 13.06 22.28 -13.74
N ILE A 480 11.86 22.60 -13.26
CA ILE A 480 11.44 22.59 -11.84
C ILE A 480 10.03 21.97 -11.71
N PRO A 481 9.64 21.43 -10.54
CA PRO A 481 8.35 20.79 -10.37
C PRO A 481 7.19 21.77 -10.54
N ASP A 482 6.12 21.34 -11.22
CA ASP A 482 4.82 22.01 -11.17
C ASP A 482 4.19 21.78 -9.79
N SER A 483 4.55 22.64 -8.85
CA SER A 483 4.07 22.61 -7.46
C SER A 483 4.10 24.02 -6.88
N ALA A 484 3.41 24.25 -5.76
CA ALA A 484 3.45 25.54 -5.08
C ALA A 484 4.88 25.99 -4.77
N PHE A 485 5.74 25.02 -4.42
CA PHE A 485 7.16 25.24 -4.14
C PHE A 485 7.97 25.64 -5.38
N GLY A 486 7.74 24.99 -6.52
CA GLY A 486 8.41 25.31 -7.78
C GLY A 486 8.02 26.70 -8.31
N HIS A 487 6.73 27.03 -8.29
CA HIS A 487 6.25 28.36 -8.70
C HIS A 487 6.79 29.47 -7.81
N ASP A 488 6.77 29.29 -6.49
CA ASP A 488 7.32 30.27 -5.54
C ASP A 488 8.82 30.54 -5.78
N PHE A 489 9.61 29.51 -6.06
CA PHE A 489 11.02 29.69 -6.44
C PHE A 489 11.17 30.46 -7.76
N ALA A 490 10.40 30.11 -8.78
CA ALA A 490 10.46 30.77 -10.08
C ALA A 490 10.17 32.27 -9.98
N ASP A 491 9.20 32.64 -9.14
CA ASP A 491 8.84 34.03 -8.84
C ASP A 491 9.94 34.73 -8.03
N LEU A 492 10.42 34.10 -6.93
CA LEU A 492 11.43 34.67 -6.05
C LEU A 492 12.74 35.02 -6.79
N PHE A 493 13.12 34.17 -7.75
CA PHE A 493 14.33 34.34 -8.57
C PHE A 493 14.05 34.90 -9.96
N ALA A 494 12.82 35.36 -10.23
CA ALA A 494 12.42 36.02 -11.47
C ALA A 494 12.83 35.25 -12.74
N LEU A 495 12.61 33.93 -12.76
CA LEU A 495 13.03 33.08 -13.88
C LEU A 495 12.25 33.39 -15.17
N GLY A 496 10.99 33.84 -15.05
CA GLY A 496 10.12 34.15 -16.19
C GLY A 496 10.06 32.98 -17.19
N HIS A 497 10.30 33.27 -18.47
CA HIS A 497 10.30 32.28 -19.55
C HIS A 497 11.42 31.22 -19.45
N ARG A 498 12.39 31.38 -18.55
CA ARG A 498 13.41 30.36 -18.29
C ARG A 498 12.88 29.21 -17.45
N ALA A 499 11.80 29.39 -16.68
CA ALA A 499 11.20 28.32 -15.91
C ALA A 499 10.46 27.34 -16.84
N LEU A 500 10.75 26.05 -16.69
CA LEU A 500 10.04 24.96 -17.33
C LEU A 500 9.48 24.05 -16.24
N PHE A 501 8.19 23.73 -16.30
CA PHE A 501 7.52 22.97 -15.24
C PHE A 501 7.27 21.52 -15.65
N TYR A 502 7.68 20.57 -14.80
CA TYR A 502 7.37 19.16 -14.99
C TYR A 502 6.29 18.67 -14.02
N GLN A 503 5.49 17.70 -14.46
CA GLN A 503 4.45 17.07 -13.64
C GLN A 503 5.07 16.35 -12.44
N SER A 504 4.85 16.91 -11.25
CA SER A 504 5.52 16.50 -10.01
C SER A 504 4.72 15.52 -9.17
N GLY A 505 3.45 15.29 -9.51
CA GLY A 505 2.50 14.54 -8.68
C GLY A 505 2.00 15.31 -7.44
N ALA A 506 2.62 16.45 -7.11
CA ALA A 506 2.23 17.31 -5.99
C ALA A 506 1.14 18.34 -6.37
N GLY A 507 0.80 18.48 -7.66
CA GLY A 507 -0.19 19.43 -8.17
C GLY A 507 -1.64 18.91 -8.12
N ARG A 508 -2.60 19.76 -7.75
CA ARG A 508 -4.05 19.42 -7.71
C ARG A 508 -4.69 19.22 -9.10
N ARG A 509 -3.99 19.48 -10.20
CA ARG A 509 -4.58 19.67 -11.55
C ARG A 509 -4.26 18.57 -12.56
N GLU A 510 -3.41 17.60 -12.24
CA GLU A 510 -2.86 16.72 -13.28
C GLU A 510 -3.54 15.35 -13.30
N ARG A 511 -4.11 15.00 -14.46
CA ARG A 511 -4.64 13.66 -14.78
C ARG A 511 -3.82 13.08 -15.93
N GLY A 512 -3.39 11.83 -15.80
CA GLY A 512 -2.58 11.13 -16.81
C GLY A 512 -1.08 11.20 -16.52
N HIS A 513 -0.34 10.22 -17.01
CA HIS A 513 1.12 10.15 -16.91
C HIS A 513 1.75 10.78 -18.16
N ARG A 514 2.76 11.63 -17.98
CA ARG A 514 3.50 12.29 -19.06
C ARG A 514 4.97 11.89 -19.04
N TYR A 515 5.61 11.97 -20.18
CA TYR A 515 7.06 11.95 -20.26
C TYR A 515 7.57 13.09 -21.14
N TYR A 516 8.78 13.55 -20.84
CA TYR A 516 9.40 14.70 -21.46
C TYR A 516 10.56 14.23 -22.32
N HIS A 517 10.57 14.62 -23.59
CA HIS A 517 11.69 14.38 -24.50
C HIS A 517 12.52 15.66 -24.60
N PHE A 518 13.83 15.56 -24.36
CA PHE A 518 14.75 16.67 -24.36
C PHE A 518 15.78 16.53 -25.47
N GLU A 519 15.96 17.60 -26.24
CA GLU A 519 17.07 17.70 -27.20
C GLU A 519 18.41 17.73 -26.47
N ASN A 520 18.54 18.60 -25.44
CA ASN A 520 19.73 18.76 -24.62
C ASN A 520 19.32 18.91 -23.14
N LEU A 521 19.72 17.95 -22.31
CA LEU A 521 19.44 17.95 -20.88
C LEU A 521 20.73 17.87 -20.07
N VAL A 522 20.85 18.77 -19.11
CA VAL A 522 21.88 18.78 -18.08
C VAL A 522 21.27 18.41 -16.75
N ARG A 523 21.85 17.41 -16.07
CA ARG A 523 21.53 17.02 -14.70
C ARG A 523 22.66 17.46 -13.77
N ILE A 524 22.29 18.11 -12.69
CA ILE A 524 23.19 18.41 -11.58
C ILE A 524 22.89 17.38 -10.49
N ASP A 525 23.94 16.71 -10.04
CA ASP A 525 23.90 15.63 -9.05
C ASP A 525 25.17 15.70 -8.18
N TRP A 526 25.34 14.77 -7.24
CA TRP A 526 26.49 14.69 -6.37
C TRP A 526 26.77 13.26 -5.91
N ARG A 527 28.04 13.00 -5.59
CA ARG A 527 28.52 11.69 -5.12
C ARG A 527 29.57 11.83 -4.04
N HIS A 528 29.73 10.78 -3.22
CA HIS A 528 30.76 10.75 -2.19
C HIS A 528 32.17 10.76 -2.81
N ALA A 529 33.00 11.71 -2.36
CA ALA A 529 34.39 11.78 -2.81
C ALA A 529 35.17 10.51 -2.38
N GLY A 530 35.69 9.76 -3.35
CA GLY A 530 36.62 8.65 -3.11
C GLY A 530 36.04 7.36 -2.51
N ARG A 531 34.71 7.17 -2.49
CA ARG A 531 34.07 5.91 -2.04
C ARG A 531 33.46 5.16 -3.21
N ASN A 532 33.60 3.83 -3.20
CA ASN A 532 32.72 2.95 -3.99
C ASN A 532 31.36 2.87 -3.27
N ASP A 533 30.26 3.05 -3.99
CA ASP A 533 28.87 3.08 -3.45
C ASP A 533 28.37 1.76 -2.83
N SER A 534 29.25 0.76 -2.70
CA SER A 534 28.96 -0.48 -1.99
C SER A 534 28.83 -0.22 -0.49
N GLY A 535 27.62 -0.30 0.04
CA GLY A 535 27.35 -0.27 1.48
C GLY A 535 26.86 1.07 2.04
N LEU A 536 26.37 1.97 1.19
CA LEU A 536 25.73 3.21 1.65
C LEU A 536 24.36 2.92 2.27
N ASP A 537 24.08 3.61 3.38
CA ASP A 537 22.72 3.76 3.88
C ASP A 537 21.91 4.59 2.89
N LEU A 538 20.62 4.26 2.71
CA LEU A 538 19.75 4.93 1.74
C LEU A 538 19.67 6.45 2.00
N TRP A 539 19.68 6.88 3.26
CA TRP A 539 19.57 8.29 3.64
C TRP A 539 20.86 9.09 3.44
N ASP A 540 22.02 8.43 3.37
CA ASP A 540 23.27 9.11 3.02
C ASP A 540 23.26 9.60 1.56
N THR A 541 22.48 8.94 0.68
CA THR A 541 22.41 9.29 -0.75
C THR A 541 21.73 10.63 -1.03
N VAL A 542 20.93 11.16 -0.10
CA VAL A 542 20.18 12.42 -0.28
C VAL A 542 20.82 13.60 0.46
N LEU A 543 21.98 13.40 1.09
CA LEU A 543 22.72 14.49 1.72
C LEU A 543 23.26 15.43 0.65
N VAL A 544 22.98 16.72 0.79
CA VAL A 544 23.34 17.72 -0.22
C VAL A 544 24.74 18.29 0.04
N PRO A 545 25.56 18.57 -0.99
CA PRO A 545 26.85 19.23 -0.82
C PRO A 545 26.74 20.56 -0.04
N ALA A 546 27.62 20.76 0.96
CA ALA A 546 27.57 21.94 1.82
C ALA A 546 27.70 23.27 1.05
N PRO A 547 28.57 23.40 0.02
CA PRO A 547 28.65 24.63 -0.77
C PRO A 547 27.33 24.97 -1.49
N ALA A 548 26.56 23.96 -1.92
CA ALA A 548 25.27 24.18 -2.57
C ALA A 548 24.22 24.70 -1.58
N LEU A 549 24.15 24.12 -0.39
CA LEU A 549 23.28 24.60 0.69
C LEU A 549 23.65 26.02 1.16
N LEU A 550 24.94 26.36 1.22
CA LEU A 550 25.40 27.71 1.53
C LEU A 550 25.06 28.72 0.41
N LEU A 551 25.04 28.28 -0.85
CA LEU A 551 24.51 29.07 -1.96
C LEU A 551 23.02 29.35 -1.79
N VAL A 552 22.22 28.34 -1.41
CA VAL A 552 20.79 28.51 -1.10
C VAL A 552 20.62 29.55 0.01
N ARG A 553 21.28 29.35 1.15
CA ARG A 553 21.25 30.27 2.30
C ARG A 553 21.56 31.69 1.86
N ARG A 554 22.69 31.91 1.18
CA ARG A 554 23.12 33.25 0.74
C ARG A 554 22.14 33.89 -0.23
N SER A 555 21.65 33.14 -1.21
CA SER A 555 20.80 33.65 -2.29
C SER A 555 19.41 34.04 -1.80
N VAL A 556 18.84 33.27 -0.86
CA VAL A 556 17.54 33.57 -0.26
C VAL A 556 17.66 34.69 0.78
N LEU A 557 18.65 34.63 1.69
CA LEU A 557 18.84 35.67 2.72
C LEU A 557 19.14 37.05 2.11
N ALA A 558 19.79 37.11 0.93
CA ALA A 558 20.01 38.37 0.22
C ALA A 558 18.71 39.08 -0.21
N LYS A 559 17.57 38.37 -0.22
CA LYS A 559 16.24 38.89 -0.54
C LYS A 559 15.38 39.13 0.70
N VAL A 560 15.83 38.68 1.88
CA VAL A 560 15.08 38.82 3.13
C VAL A 560 15.15 40.26 3.63
N HIS A 561 13.99 40.81 4.00
CA HIS A 561 13.90 42.04 4.78
C HIS A 561 13.65 41.68 6.24
N ALA A 562 14.34 42.36 7.16
CA ALA A 562 14.21 42.10 8.58
C ALA A 562 12.77 42.33 9.05
N LEU A 563 12.20 41.36 9.78
CA LEU A 563 10.91 41.50 10.43
C LEU A 563 11.02 42.39 11.69
N SER A 564 9.95 43.10 12.01
CA SER A 564 9.82 43.90 13.23
C SER A 564 8.42 43.68 13.83
N PRO A 565 8.29 43.30 15.12
CA PRO A 565 9.37 43.00 16.07
C PRO A 565 10.11 41.70 15.75
N ALA A 566 11.37 41.62 16.15
CA ALA A 566 12.20 40.44 15.91
C ALA A 566 11.87 39.29 16.86
N LYS A 567 11.78 38.07 16.32
CA LYS A 567 11.57 36.83 17.08
C LYS A 567 12.87 36.03 17.11
N THR A 568 13.45 35.87 18.29
CA THR A 568 14.77 35.21 18.46
C THR A 568 14.65 33.70 18.65
N VAL A 569 13.45 33.20 18.96
CA VAL A 569 13.17 31.77 19.10
C VAL A 569 12.07 31.35 18.13
N VAL A 570 12.28 30.26 17.40
CA VAL A 570 11.26 29.66 16.54
C VAL A 570 11.00 28.22 16.99
N TYR A 571 9.75 27.93 17.34
CA TYR A 571 9.27 26.57 17.51
C TYR A 571 8.62 26.09 16.22
N VAL A 572 9.07 24.94 15.70
CA VAL A 572 8.55 24.34 14.47
C VAL A 572 7.52 23.29 14.83
N SER A 573 6.24 23.60 14.65
CA SER A 573 5.17 22.63 14.88
C SER A 573 5.09 21.63 13.74
N ARG A 574 4.54 20.45 14.03
CA ARG A 574 4.11 19.47 13.02
C ARG A 574 2.59 19.30 12.95
N THR A 575 1.85 20.14 13.68
CA THR A 575 0.39 20.15 13.66
C THR A 575 -0.09 20.78 12.35
N ASP A 576 -0.95 20.05 11.64
CA ASP A 576 -1.61 20.49 10.40
C ASP A 576 -3.14 20.44 10.60
N PRO A 577 -3.87 21.54 10.37
CA PRO A 577 -5.32 21.54 10.33
C PRO A 577 -5.88 20.58 9.27
N GLY A 578 -6.20 19.35 9.70
CA GLY A 578 -7.01 18.42 8.93
C GLY A 578 -6.31 17.18 8.37
N ARG A 579 -5.06 16.85 8.74
CA ARG A 579 -4.46 15.51 8.48
C ARG A 579 -3.17 15.20 9.26
N ASN A 580 -3.11 13.94 9.70
CA ASN A 580 -1.98 13.10 10.15
C ASN A 580 -1.36 13.33 11.54
N TYR A 581 -1.24 12.22 12.28
CA TYR A 581 -0.52 12.07 13.55
C TYR A 581 0.94 11.69 13.39
N VAL A 582 1.35 11.41 12.15
CA VAL A 582 2.69 10.94 11.85
C VAL A 582 3.67 12.01 12.28
N ARG A 583 4.40 11.72 13.37
CA ARG A 583 5.39 12.59 13.99
C ARG A 583 4.81 13.93 14.46
N THR A 584 3.53 13.98 14.78
CA THR A 584 2.89 15.15 15.44
C THR A 584 3.13 15.07 16.94
N VAL A 585 3.28 16.22 17.61
CA VAL A 585 3.40 16.28 19.06
C VAL A 585 2.01 16.23 19.68
N LEU A 586 1.67 15.13 20.37
CA LEU A 586 0.45 15.06 21.16
C LEU A 586 0.57 15.95 22.38
N ASP A 587 -0.53 16.62 22.72
CA ASP A 587 -0.60 17.61 23.81
C ASP A 587 0.45 18.73 23.65
N GLU A 588 0.69 19.16 22.40
CA GLU A 588 1.66 20.21 22.03
C GLU A 588 1.45 21.51 22.83
N ASP A 589 0.20 21.83 23.18
CA ASP A 589 -0.15 23.00 24.01
C ASP A 589 0.59 22.99 25.36
N LEU A 590 0.76 21.83 26.00
CA LEU A 590 1.52 21.72 27.27
C LEU A 590 2.98 22.14 27.09
N LEU A 591 3.59 21.74 25.98
CA LEU A 591 4.95 22.09 25.63
C LEU A 591 5.05 23.59 25.30
N LEU A 592 4.12 24.10 24.49
CA LEU A 592 4.08 25.52 24.09
C LEU A 592 3.87 26.45 25.30
N GLU A 593 3.00 26.07 26.24
CA GLU A 593 2.78 26.82 27.49
C GLU A 593 4.03 26.80 28.39
N ALA A 594 4.73 25.67 28.48
CA ALA A 594 5.99 25.58 29.23
C ALA A 594 7.09 26.43 28.61
N LEU A 595 7.27 26.35 27.28
CA LEU A 595 8.21 27.18 26.53
C LEU A 595 7.87 28.68 26.65
N GLY A 596 6.59 29.04 26.54
CA GLY A 596 6.13 30.42 26.67
C GLY A 596 6.39 31.01 28.05
N ARG A 597 6.23 30.21 29.12
CA ARG A 597 6.59 30.61 30.49
C ARG A 597 8.10 30.81 30.67
N GLN A 598 8.91 29.96 30.03
CA GLN A 598 10.36 30.01 30.17
C GLN A 598 11.02 31.13 29.34
N LEU A 599 10.56 31.32 28.10
CA LEU A 599 11.17 32.24 27.11
C LEU A 599 10.52 33.61 27.06
N GLY A 600 9.28 33.73 27.55
CA GLY A 600 8.39 34.84 27.26
C GLY A 600 7.73 34.71 25.88
N SER A 601 6.40 34.78 25.83
CA SER A 601 5.62 34.62 24.59
C SER A 601 5.97 35.66 23.50
N HIS A 602 6.54 36.81 23.88
CA HIS A 602 6.98 37.82 22.92
C HIS A 602 8.28 37.43 22.18
N CYS A 603 9.13 36.56 22.74
CA CYS A 603 10.40 36.14 22.13
C CYS A 603 10.25 35.01 21.11
N MET A 604 9.20 34.20 21.28
CA MET A 604 8.96 32.99 20.50
C MET A 604 7.93 33.22 19.40
N GLU A 605 8.12 32.54 18.27
CA GLU A 605 7.13 32.36 17.21
C GLU A 605 6.91 30.86 16.96
N VAL A 606 5.66 30.46 16.69
CA VAL A 606 5.31 29.08 16.32
C VAL A 606 5.09 29.00 14.81
N MET A 607 5.93 28.24 14.12
CA MET A 607 5.78 27.97 12.70
C MET A 607 4.88 26.76 12.48
N TYR A 608 3.74 26.95 11.81
CA TYR A 608 2.86 25.88 11.35
C TYR A 608 3.09 25.62 9.85
N PRO A 609 3.59 24.43 9.45
CA PRO A 609 3.84 24.10 8.05
C PRO A 609 2.58 24.12 7.16
N ALA A 610 1.40 23.85 7.72
CA ALA A 610 0.14 23.90 6.99
C ALA A 610 -0.28 25.32 6.58
N ASN A 611 0.15 26.29 7.37
CA ASN A 611 -0.02 27.71 7.10
C ASN A 611 1.18 28.26 6.30
N ALA A 612 2.06 27.38 5.79
CA ALA A 612 3.35 27.77 5.26
C ALA A 612 3.22 28.82 4.17
N THR A 613 3.84 29.93 4.52
CA THR A 613 4.21 31.07 3.71
C THR A 613 5.18 30.66 2.60
N THR A 614 5.39 31.57 1.66
CA THR A 614 6.42 31.49 0.63
C THR A 614 7.80 31.17 1.23
N MET A 615 8.72 30.63 0.44
CA MET A 615 10.12 30.39 0.82
C MET A 615 10.75 31.63 1.45
N LEU A 616 10.46 32.81 0.88
CA LEU A 616 10.92 34.08 1.43
C LEU A 616 10.30 34.39 2.79
N GLY A 617 9.01 34.09 3.00
CA GLY A 617 8.33 34.26 4.28
C GLY A 617 8.92 33.37 5.37
N GLN A 618 9.17 32.09 5.07
CA GLN A 618 9.83 31.18 6.00
C GLN A 618 11.28 31.61 6.28
N ALA A 619 12.05 31.98 5.25
CA ALA A 619 13.40 32.50 5.44
C ALA A 619 13.42 33.78 6.30
N SER A 620 12.45 34.67 6.11
CA SER A 620 12.32 35.90 6.90
C SER A 620 12.07 35.60 8.38
N LEU A 621 11.17 34.64 8.67
CA LEU A 621 10.90 34.18 10.04
C LEU A 621 12.15 33.64 10.74
N PHE A 622 12.93 32.80 10.04
CA PHE A 622 14.12 32.19 10.62
C PHE A 622 15.33 33.11 10.63
N SER A 623 15.36 34.14 9.78
CA SER A 623 16.52 35.03 9.61
C SER A 623 17.02 35.68 10.90
N GLN A 624 16.18 35.79 11.94
CA GLN A 624 16.52 36.40 13.24
C GLN A 624 16.60 35.37 14.38
N ALA A 625 16.31 34.10 14.09
CA ALA A 625 16.29 33.03 15.08
C ALA A 625 17.71 32.66 15.54
N HIS A 626 17.91 32.69 16.86
CA HIS A 626 19.11 32.19 17.54
C HIS A 626 18.89 30.80 18.14
N LEU A 627 17.62 30.44 18.38
CA LEU A 627 17.19 29.15 18.88
C LEU A 627 16.04 28.63 18.01
N VAL A 628 16.21 27.43 17.48
CA VAL A 628 15.17 26.68 16.77
C VAL A 628 14.85 25.43 17.59
N ILE A 629 13.57 25.16 17.81
CA ILE A 629 13.09 24.04 18.61
C ILE A 629 12.08 23.26 17.78
N GLY A 630 12.18 21.94 17.73
CA GLY A 630 11.09 21.16 17.14
C GLY A 630 11.39 19.68 16.88
N PRO A 631 10.35 18.92 16.53
CA PRO A 631 10.47 17.52 16.12
C PRO A 631 11.09 17.35 14.75
N HIS A 632 11.69 16.18 14.52
CA HIS A 632 12.18 15.78 13.20
C HIS A 632 11.06 15.95 12.16
N GLY A 633 11.35 16.77 11.14
CA GLY A 633 10.40 17.07 10.09
C GLY A 633 10.92 18.17 9.19
N ALA A 634 10.38 18.22 7.98
CA ALA A 634 10.88 19.08 6.91
C ALA A 634 10.94 20.58 7.30
N GLY A 635 10.08 21.05 8.22
CA GLY A 635 10.14 22.43 8.70
C GLY A 635 11.48 22.82 9.33
N LEU A 636 12.23 21.87 9.91
CA LEU A 636 13.55 22.13 10.48
C LEU A 636 14.62 22.45 9.43
N THR A 637 14.37 22.20 8.12
CA THR A 637 15.27 22.60 7.04
C THR A 637 15.53 24.11 7.05
N ASN A 638 14.60 24.90 7.58
CA ASN A 638 14.74 26.35 7.72
C ASN A 638 15.84 26.78 8.71
N ILE A 639 16.48 25.86 9.45
CA ILE A 639 17.74 26.15 10.16
C ILE A 639 18.81 26.72 9.22
N LEU A 640 18.72 26.41 7.91
CA LEU A 640 19.51 27.02 6.85
C LEU A 640 19.45 28.54 6.81
N PHE A 641 18.43 29.16 7.39
CA PHE A 641 18.23 30.61 7.39
C PHE A 641 18.44 31.25 8.77
N ALA A 642 18.66 30.46 9.82
CA ALA A 642 18.88 30.96 11.18
C ALA A 642 20.15 31.82 11.32
N GLN A 643 20.30 32.55 12.42
CA GLN A 643 21.51 33.35 12.68
C GLN A 643 22.76 32.45 12.72
N PRO A 644 23.94 32.96 12.30
CA PRO A 644 25.19 32.22 12.44
C PRO A 644 25.41 31.77 13.89
N GLY A 645 25.75 30.49 14.08
CA GLY A 645 25.92 29.93 15.42
C GLY A 645 24.61 29.74 16.18
N ALA A 646 23.44 29.66 15.52
CA ALA A 646 22.17 29.30 16.16
C ALA A 646 22.21 27.91 16.82
N SER A 647 21.31 27.65 17.76
CA SER A 647 21.16 26.35 18.42
C SER A 647 19.88 25.68 17.94
N LEU A 648 19.96 24.39 17.63
CA LEU A 648 18.83 23.54 17.31
C LEU A 648 18.56 22.57 18.47
N VAL A 649 17.44 22.76 19.16
CA VAL A 649 16.89 21.80 20.13
C VAL A 649 15.98 20.84 19.38
N TYR A 650 16.44 19.60 19.23
CA TYR A 650 15.92 18.65 18.26
C TYR A 650 15.25 17.45 18.95
N PHE A 651 14.01 17.15 18.55
CA PHE A 651 13.29 15.96 19.01
C PHE A 651 13.47 14.80 18.02
N PRO A 652 14.24 13.75 18.37
CA PRO A 652 14.65 12.72 17.44
C PRO A 652 13.54 11.72 17.12
N MET A 653 13.78 10.92 16.08
CA MET A 653 13.06 9.66 15.89
C MET A 653 13.78 8.52 16.61
N THR A 654 13.03 7.50 17.01
CA THR A 654 13.55 6.28 17.64
C THR A 654 13.05 5.05 16.88
N PRO A 655 13.92 4.28 16.20
CA PRO A 655 15.36 4.51 16.04
C PRO A 655 15.66 5.76 15.18
N VAL A 656 16.90 6.26 15.26
CA VAL A 656 17.37 7.37 14.42
C VAL A 656 17.53 6.87 12.99
N VAL A 657 16.60 7.22 12.09
CA VAL A 657 16.63 6.70 10.71
C VAL A 657 17.53 7.49 9.77
N ASP A 658 17.70 8.79 9.99
CA ASP A 658 18.52 9.67 9.15
C ASP A 658 19.23 10.73 10.00
N SER A 659 20.20 11.41 9.39
CA SER A 659 20.98 12.49 10.01
C SER A 659 20.86 13.82 9.26
N CYS A 660 19.76 14.03 8.53
CA CYS A 660 19.65 15.17 7.61
C CYS A 660 19.72 16.54 8.32
N PHE A 661 19.12 16.68 9.51
CA PHE A 661 19.16 17.94 10.25
C PHE A 661 20.47 18.15 11.01
N ALA A 662 21.15 17.07 11.40
CA ALA A 662 22.52 17.17 11.92
C ALA A 662 23.47 17.64 10.82
N HIS A 663 23.30 17.14 9.61
CA HIS A 663 24.04 17.60 8.43
C HIS A 663 23.81 19.10 8.17
N LEU A 664 22.54 19.56 8.11
CA LEU A 664 22.24 20.99 7.95
C LEU A 664 22.83 21.84 9.07
N ALA A 665 22.78 21.38 10.33
CA ALA A 665 23.37 22.08 11.46
C ALA A 665 24.89 22.22 11.31
N ALA A 666 25.60 21.16 10.87
CA ALA A 666 27.02 21.20 10.58
C ALA A 666 27.34 22.20 9.46
N VAL A 667 26.54 22.25 8.39
CA VAL A 667 26.73 23.15 7.25
C VAL A 667 26.67 24.63 7.65
N VAL A 668 25.71 25.00 8.50
CA VAL A 668 25.55 26.41 8.95
C VAL A 668 26.25 26.72 10.27
N ASN A 669 27.09 25.81 10.76
CA ASN A 669 27.80 25.92 12.03
C ASN A 669 26.85 26.18 13.22
N ALA A 670 25.71 25.49 13.25
CA ALA A 670 24.75 25.52 14.34
C ALA A 670 25.05 24.42 15.37
N SER A 671 24.72 24.71 16.63
CA SER A 671 24.79 23.72 17.71
C SER A 671 23.58 22.80 17.71
N LEU A 672 23.78 21.53 18.05
CA LEU A 672 22.70 20.54 18.09
C LEU A 672 22.53 19.98 19.50
N HIS A 673 21.32 20.09 20.02
CA HIS A 673 20.95 19.64 21.36
C HIS A 673 19.78 18.67 21.23
N VAL A 674 20.08 17.38 21.23
CA VAL A 674 19.06 16.33 21.09
C VAL A 674 18.34 16.10 22.43
N VAL A 675 17.01 15.92 22.40
CA VAL A 675 16.17 15.59 23.57
C VAL A 675 15.52 14.21 23.38
N PRO A 676 16.17 13.10 23.78
CA PRO A 676 15.70 11.74 23.52
C PRO A 676 14.36 11.38 24.20
N GLU A 677 14.06 12.01 25.33
CA GLU A 677 12.81 11.85 26.08
C GLU A 677 11.60 12.31 25.27
N MET A 678 11.81 13.28 24.36
CA MET A 678 10.83 13.70 23.36
C MET A 678 11.16 12.98 22.04
N SER A 679 10.71 11.74 21.87
CA SER A 679 10.96 10.99 20.62
C SER A 679 9.70 10.32 20.07
N ALA A 680 9.76 9.98 18.78
CA ALA A 680 8.67 9.29 18.07
C ALA A 680 9.21 8.17 17.18
N TYR A 681 8.40 7.14 16.97
CA TYR A 681 8.64 6.19 15.88
C TYR A 681 8.30 6.84 14.53
N TYR A 682 8.87 6.37 13.42
CA TYR A 682 8.77 7.03 12.10
C TYR A 682 7.33 7.37 11.67
N LEU A 683 6.40 6.43 11.90
CA LEU A 683 4.97 6.62 11.62
C LEU A 683 4.16 7.07 12.85
N GLY A 684 4.75 7.02 14.05
CA GLY A 684 4.07 7.33 15.30
C GLY A 684 4.15 8.80 15.69
N PRO A 685 3.33 9.25 16.65
CA PRO A 685 3.40 10.60 17.19
C PRO A 685 4.49 10.74 18.27
N TYR A 686 4.86 11.98 18.58
CA TYR A 686 5.58 12.33 19.81
C TYR A 686 4.57 12.46 20.95
N LYS A 687 4.99 12.14 22.18
CA LYS A 687 4.17 12.32 23.38
C LYS A 687 4.79 13.38 24.29
N ALA A 688 4.14 14.53 24.45
CA ALA A 688 4.58 15.57 25.37
C ALA A 688 4.25 15.22 26.83
N THR A 689 4.83 14.13 27.35
CA THR A 689 4.71 13.79 28.77
C THR A 689 5.36 14.86 29.64
N VAL A 690 4.96 14.95 30.91
CA VAL A 690 5.58 15.91 31.86
C VAL A 690 7.10 15.76 31.91
N GLU A 691 7.60 14.52 31.88
CA GLU A 691 9.03 14.21 31.85
C GLU A 691 9.70 14.73 30.57
N ALA A 692 9.10 14.45 29.40
CA ALA A 692 9.63 14.90 28.12
C ALA A 692 9.62 16.43 28.01
N VAL A 693 8.55 17.10 28.45
CA VAL A 693 8.47 18.57 28.51
C VAL A 693 9.56 19.13 29.42
N ASN A 694 9.74 18.57 30.63
CA ASN A 694 10.79 19.02 31.54
C ASN A 694 12.20 18.85 30.95
N ALA A 695 12.46 17.76 30.22
CA ALA A 695 13.73 17.54 29.53
C ALA A 695 13.99 18.57 28.42
N VAL A 696 12.94 18.95 27.68
CA VAL A 696 13.03 20.04 26.70
C VAL A 696 13.35 21.37 27.39
N ILE A 697 12.64 21.73 28.46
CA ILE A 697 12.87 22.98 29.19
C ILE A 697 14.29 23.02 29.78
N ALA A 698 14.75 21.95 30.42
CA ALA A 698 16.11 21.87 30.95
C ALA A 698 17.18 22.03 29.85
N THR A 699 16.92 21.51 28.66
CA THR A 699 17.80 21.69 27.50
C THR A 699 17.80 23.13 27.02
N VAL A 700 16.62 23.77 26.93
CA VAL A 700 16.49 25.19 26.58
C VAL A 700 17.23 26.08 27.58
N ASP A 701 17.10 25.82 28.88
CA ASP A 701 17.77 26.60 29.93
C ASP A 701 19.29 26.53 29.83
N ARG A 702 19.82 25.35 29.54
CA ARG A 702 21.25 25.17 29.28
C ARG A 702 21.70 25.98 28.06
N VAL A 703 20.94 25.92 26.96
CA VAL A 703 21.27 26.64 25.72
C VAL A 703 21.24 28.16 25.92
N ILE A 704 20.26 28.68 26.67
CA ILE A 704 20.18 30.10 27.00
C ILE A 704 21.36 30.49 27.89
N GLY A 705 21.62 29.72 28.95
CA GLY A 705 22.74 29.99 29.86
C GLY A 705 24.11 29.99 29.17
N GLU A 706 24.30 29.17 28.14
CA GLU A 706 25.53 29.13 27.32
C GLU A 706 25.70 30.40 26.45
N ARG A 707 24.62 31.13 26.13
CA ARG A 707 24.65 32.33 25.28
C ARG A 707 24.82 33.64 26.05
N GLY A 708 24.59 33.62 27.37
CA GLY A 708 24.46 34.84 28.19
C GLY A 708 23.15 35.58 27.89
#